data_AF-A0A7C1HIN3-F1
#
_entry.id   AF-A0A7C1HIN3-F1
#
_cell.length_a   1.000
_cell.length_b   1.000
_cell.length_c   1.000
_cell.angle_alpha   90.00
_cell.angle_beta   90.00
_cell.angle_gamma   90.00
#
_symmetry.space_group_name_H-M   'P 1'
#
loop_
_entity.id
_entity.type
_entity.pdbx_description
1 polymer ?
#
loop_
_entity_poly.entity_id
_entity_poly.type
_entity_poly.pdbx_seq_one_letter_code
_entity_poly.pdbx_strand_id
1 'polypeptide(L)'
;MNKKRKREGPQVFLQEGWVIANHILVSFHVAFISSVLALPSAEIFKGEVLKFIFVSPETIISALFMYISFHTGIALHEIGHFLTAAKLNALNDSSQEAAERILKGTTVRRIFGFLHIFLHVPFGKTAGIKREGLNYYPDAPYNLAVAAAGPRTSRNVALIFLPPAAVLLILGLGFDKSVFIYAGRLFLGIGTVSLLDFLFADPGKYKEFRLRERRALEKAASIVHGAVWWENAPTAKERMLAGRIQEITHPKLGPVTAPWQFRNCGMGGRHTEKEYPESNISMQEAMFLILGARDYQEAQEMTVRLQNRLKEIIEKAEGCRVMGIGLEGGLAPYIERGAYPLPEVRLWAMMKQTILECGCRPGVDVAIALDPAMSELEIAYRKEFKVPDSVGMYLFWRHKSQTVMDRDAVLDLYTKAIREYDIPILSIEDGFSENDVEGWKKLLSSLGDRVFVIGDDLVTTNDATIEMAASRGLINTVLIKANQIGSLYETILAMLVALGKGMELVVSHRSKSPNDDMEAQIALAVNALGLKAGGGANTERLIKYHAVTELMQRGEIAYKNEMLHPDQNPVIRTIYAYEEPTNAGIPTVGATVEVSLPGAGVSLKFRGATPLGTSAGTGEAVHLVDAVFERAEYPEVIARHPGLFVEREPGVYAFVPDVKESRIKERDDDGLLALFQRTQRYDGKGCLNAVENVGTVIAPAFADKDIAGLTLRDVDRTLLSLELGTAERRGKMGDSLTAGDCIFLKQRKQNLGMNAVLSVSLALARGISHLRGRDLYEMLREEMLEIIEKLAGMNGVEIAGSRFVDYV
;
A
#
# COMPACT_ATOMS: atom_id res chain seq x y z
N MET A 1 -21.60 -40.00 -1.89
CA MET A 1 -22.97 -39.66 -2.34
C MET A 1 -23.46 -38.54 -1.43
N ASN A 2 -23.96 -37.38 -1.83
CA ASN A 2 -24.63 -36.99 -3.06
C ASN A 2 -24.57 -35.45 -3.23
N LYS A 3 -24.34 -35.04 -4.48
CA LYS A 3 -24.59 -33.75 -5.15
C LYS A 3 -25.30 -32.62 -4.39
N LYS A 4 -24.65 -31.45 -4.33
CA LYS A 4 -25.29 -30.13 -4.58
C LYS A 4 -24.37 -29.26 -5.44
N ARG A 5 -24.45 -29.46 -6.77
CA ARG A 5 -24.05 -28.47 -7.77
C ARG A 5 -25.01 -27.28 -7.67
N LYS A 6 -24.53 -26.13 -7.20
CA LYS A 6 -25.21 -24.84 -7.40
C LYS A 6 -24.73 -24.23 -8.71
N ARG A 7 -25.69 -23.65 -9.41
CA ARG A 7 -25.64 -23.04 -10.74
C ARG A 7 -24.48 -22.04 -10.88
N GLU A 8 -23.49 -22.40 -11.68
CA GLU A 8 -22.61 -21.44 -12.36
C GLU A 8 -23.21 -21.15 -13.74
N GLY A 9 -23.19 -19.88 -14.14
CA GLY A 9 -23.70 -19.41 -15.43
C GLY A 9 -22.95 -20.01 -16.63
N PRO A 10 -23.42 -19.77 -17.87
CA PRO A 10 -22.92 -20.43 -19.08
C PRO A 10 -21.53 -19.95 -19.56
N GLN A 11 -20.60 -19.59 -18.67
CA GLN A 11 -19.25 -19.13 -19.00
C GLN A 11 -18.10 -19.96 -18.42
N VAL A 12 -18.35 -21.05 -17.68
CA VAL A 12 -17.26 -21.79 -16.98
C VAL A 12 -16.83 -23.10 -17.68
N PHE A 13 -17.50 -23.57 -18.74
CA PHE A 13 -17.21 -24.89 -19.32
C PHE A 13 -16.34 -24.92 -20.60
N LEU A 14 -15.34 -24.04 -20.73
CA LEU A 14 -14.40 -24.09 -21.87
C LEU A 14 -12.92 -23.89 -21.55
N GLN A 15 -12.44 -24.21 -20.34
CA GLN A 15 -11.03 -23.93 -19.97
C GLN A 15 -10.17 -25.08 -19.42
N GLU A 16 -10.67 -26.29 -19.18
CA GLU A 16 -9.87 -27.30 -18.44
C GLU A 16 -9.27 -28.46 -19.25
N GLY A 17 -9.26 -28.44 -20.59
CA GLY A 17 -8.67 -29.55 -21.36
C GLY A 17 -8.23 -29.26 -22.79
N TRP A 18 -8.26 -27.99 -23.22
CA TRP A 18 -8.09 -27.64 -24.64
C TRP A 18 -6.64 -27.74 -25.16
N VAL A 19 -5.63 -27.50 -24.31
CA VAL A 19 -4.22 -27.48 -24.75
C VAL A 19 -3.68 -28.90 -24.97
N ILE A 20 -4.00 -29.87 -24.11
CA ILE A 20 -3.40 -31.21 -24.15
C ILE A 20 -4.14 -32.19 -25.04
N ALA A 21 -5.46 -32.04 -25.17
CA ALA A 21 -6.23 -32.76 -26.18
C ALA A 21 -5.65 -32.49 -27.59
N ASN A 22 -5.21 -31.25 -27.86
CA ASN A 22 -4.51 -30.90 -29.09
C ASN A 22 -3.11 -31.54 -29.19
N HIS A 23 -2.28 -31.54 -28.14
CA HIS A 23 -0.95 -32.16 -28.25
C HIS A 23 -1.01 -33.65 -28.56
N ILE A 24 -1.89 -34.41 -27.91
CA ILE A 24 -2.06 -35.85 -28.16
C ILE A 24 -2.64 -36.08 -29.56
N LEU A 25 -3.72 -35.36 -29.90
CA LEU A 25 -4.41 -35.51 -31.17
C LEU A 25 -3.54 -35.08 -32.36
N VAL A 26 -2.82 -33.96 -32.26
CA VAL A 26 -1.89 -33.47 -33.29
C VAL A 26 -0.71 -34.42 -33.42
N SER A 27 -0.10 -34.86 -32.32
CA SER A 27 1.00 -35.82 -32.38
C SER A 27 0.56 -37.10 -33.08
N PHE A 28 -0.67 -37.57 -32.80
CA PHE A 28 -1.27 -38.71 -33.49
C PHE A 28 -1.43 -38.45 -34.99
N HIS A 29 -2.08 -37.35 -35.39
CA HIS A 29 -2.31 -37.04 -36.80
C HIS A 29 -1.01 -36.81 -37.57
N VAL A 30 -0.01 -36.15 -36.99
CA VAL A 30 1.28 -35.88 -37.65
C VAL A 30 2.09 -37.17 -37.77
N ALA A 31 2.14 -38.01 -36.73
CA ALA A 31 2.78 -39.32 -36.83
C ALA A 31 2.07 -40.21 -37.87
N PHE A 32 0.74 -40.19 -37.89
CA PHE A 32 -0.09 -40.94 -38.82
C PHE A 32 0.06 -40.47 -40.27
N ILE A 33 -0.12 -39.18 -40.55
CA ILE A 33 -0.02 -38.62 -41.92
C ILE A 33 1.42 -38.73 -42.45
N SER A 34 2.42 -38.51 -41.59
CA SER A 34 3.82 -38.60 -42.01
C SER A 34 4.30 -40.04 -42.23
N SER A 35 3.61 -41.05 -41.68
CA SER A 35 3.94 -42.48 -41.93
C SER A 35 3.75 -42.88 -43.40
N VAL A 36 2.85 -42.18 -44.12
CA VAL A 36 2.67 -42.33 -45.57
C VAL A 36 3.93 -41.95 -46.34
N LEU A 37 4.78 -41.07 -45.80
CA LEU A 37 6.05 -40.65 -46.42
C LEU A 37 7.15 -41.73 -46.35
N ALA A 38 6.92 -42.82 -45.62
CA ALA A 38 7.82 -43.97 -45.57
C ALA A 38 7.45 -45.07 -46.59
N LEU A 39 6.36 -44.88 -47.36
CA LEU A 39 5.95 -45.81 -48.41
C LEU A 39 6.81 -45.64 -49.67
N PRO A 40 7.28 -46.74 -50.29
CA PRO A 40 7.85 -46.70 -51.64
C PRO A 40 6.83 -46.15 -52.64
N SER A 41 7.27 -45.34 -53.61
CA SER A 41 6.42 -44.71 -54.62
C SER A 41 5.60 -45.70 -55.48
N ALA A 42 5.93 -46.98 -55.44
CA ALA A 42 5.29 -48.06 -56.19
C ALA A 42 4.03 -48.67 -55.54
N GLU A 43 3.70 -48.37 -54.27
CA GLU A 43 2.66 -49.08 -53.48
C GLU A 43 1.46 -48.22 -53.03
N ILE A 44 1.15 -47.12 -53.74
CA ILE A 44 0.04 -46.22 -53.35
C ILE A 44 -1.30 -46.71 -53.92
N PHE A 45 -1.85 -47.82 -53.39
CA PHE A 45 -3.25 -48.23 -53.62
C PHE A 45 -4.08 -48.17 -52.32
N LYS A 46 -5.33 -47.72 -52.40
CA LYS A 46 -6.20 -47.27 -51.28
C LYS A 46 -6.45 -48.28 -50.13
N GLY A 47 -6.04 -49.55 -50.25
CA GLY A 47 -6.17 -50.58 -49.21
C GLY A 47 -4.87 -51.04 -48.55
N GLU A 48 -3.74 -50.98 -49.27
CA GLU A 48 -2.44 -51.42 -48.74
C GLU A 48 -1.82 -50.37 -47.81
N VAL A 49 -2.08 -49.10 -48.08
CA VAL A 49 -1.70 -47.96 -47.22
C VAL A 49 -2.23 -48.13 -45.80
N LEU A 50 -3.50 -48.53 -45.63
CA LEU A 50 -4.10 -48.75 -44.30
C LEU A 50 -3.46 -49.94 -43.56
N LYS A 51 -3.18 -51.05 -44.27
CA LYS A 51 -2.47 -52.20 -43.68
C LYS A 51 -1.04 -51.85 -43.29
N PHE A 52 -0.34 -51.10 -44.13
CA PHE A 52 1.01 -50.61 -43.84
C PHE A 52 1.01 -49.71 -42.61
N ILE A 53 0.07 -48.77 -42.49
CA ILE A 53 0.06 -47.83 -41.38
C ILE A 53 -0.32 -48.47 -40.03
N PHE A 54 -1.17 -49.49 -40.02
CA PHE A 54 -1.70 -50.07 -38.77
C PHE A 54 -1.09 -51.42 -38.38
N VAL A 55 -0.55 -52.20 -39.32
CA VAL A 55 -0.10 -53.59 -39.07
C VAL A 55 1.40 -53.77 -39.31
N SER A 56 2.10 -52.79 -39.88
CA SER A 56 3.54 -52.90 -40.15
C SER A 56 4.41 -52.45 -38.97
N PRO A 57 5.73 -52.70 -39.00
CA PRO A 57 6.69 -52.13 -38.05
C PRO A 57 6.64 -50.58 -37.99
N GLU A 58 6.12 -49.94 -39.04
CA GLU A 58 5.93 -48.48 -39.11
C GLU A 58 4.94 -47.97 -38.06
N THR A 59 3.98 -48.78 -37.65
CA THR A 59 3.04 -48.44 -36.57
C THR A 59 3.79 -48.18 -35.26
N ILE A 60 4.80 -49.00 -34.96
CA ILE A 60 5.61 -48.89 -33.73
C ILE A 60 6.48 -47.64 -33.79
N ILE A 61 7.09 -47.36 -34.95
CA ILE A 61 7.92 -46.15 -35.16
C ILE A 61 7.05 -44.89 -35.06
N SER A 62 5.87 -44.90 -35.67
CA SER A 62 4.93 -43.78 -35.62
C SER A 62 4.38 -43.56 -34.21
N ALA A 63 4.08 -44.62 -33.46
CA ALA A 63 3.69 -44.53 -32.06
C ALA A 63 4.83 -43.96 -31.18
N LEU A 64 6.08 -44.36 -31.46
CA LEU A 64 7.27 -43.81 -30.79
C LEU A 64 7.45 -42.32 -31.11
N PHE A 65 7.32 -41.92 -32.38
CA PHE A 65 7.44 -40.51 -32.77
C PHE A 65 6.31 -39.65 -32.22
N MET A 66 5.09 -40.18 -32.18
CA MET A 66 3.95 -39.54 -31.50
C MET A 66 4.29 -39.32 -30.02
N TYR A 67 4.78 -40.36 -29.33
CA TYR A 67 5.18 -40.26 -27.93
C TYR A 67 6.27 -39.22 -27.73
N ILE A 68 7.35 -39.26 -28.51
CA ILE A 68 8.47 -38.30 -28.40
C ILE A 68 8.01 -36.87 -28.68
N SER A 69 7.22 -36.65 -29.74
CA SER A 69 6.75 -35.31 -30.13
C SER A 69 5.81 -34.73 -29.08
N PHE A 70 4.91 -35.55 -28.53
CA PHE A 70 4.02 -35.17 -27.43
C PHE A 70 4.81 -34.79 -26.16
N HIS A 71 5.73 -35.66 -25.72
CA HIS A 71 6.54 -35.42 -24.52
C HIS A 71 7.44 -34.20 -24.68
N THR A 72 8.06 -34.04 -25.84
CA THR A 72 8.94 -32.91 -26.15
C THR A 72 8.15 -31.60 -26.18
N GLY A 73 6.95 -31.59 -26.76
CA GLY A 73 6.08 -30.41 -26.81
C GLY A 73 5.72 -29.91 -25.41
N ILE A 74 5.19 -30.79 -24.56
CA ILE A 74 4.84 -30.45 -23.17
C ILE A 74 6.10 -30.02 -22.39
N ALA A 75 7.16 -30.82 -22.45
CA ALA A 75 8.37 -30.56 -21.68
C ALA A 75 8.98 -29.18 -22.02
N LEU A 76 9.10 -28.85 -23.30
CA LEU A 76 9.69 -27.57 -23.72
C LEU A 76 8.77 -26.38 -23.41
N HIS A 77 7.45 -26.52 -23.56
CA HIS A 77 6.48 -25.49 -23.19
C HIS A 77 6.61 -25.14 -21.69
N GLU A 78 6.55 -26.14 -20.82
CA GLU A 78 6.63 -25.96 -19.37
C GLU A 78 8.03 -25.51 -18.91
N ILE A 79 9.10 -25.96 -19.57
CA ILE A 79 10.45 -25.42 -19.35
C ILE A 79 10.48 -23.92 -19.64
N GLY A 80 9.75 -23.45 -20.66
CA GLY A 80 9.58 -22.03 -20.96
C GLY A 80 8.98 -21.24 -19.80
N HIS A 81 7.88 -21.74 -19.23
CA HIS A 81 7.25 -21.19 -18.03
C HIS A 81 8.19 -21.22 -16.83
N PHE A 82 8.77 -22.37 -16.52
CA PHE A 82 9.68 -22.58 -15.39
C PHE A 82 10.89 -21.65 -15.45
N LEU A 83 11.57 -21.58 -16.60
CA LEU A 83 12.75 -20.73 -16.77
C LEU A 83 12.43 -19.26 -16.61
N THR A 84 11.27 -18.83 -17.11
CA THR A 84 10.84 -17.43 -17.01
C THR A 84 10.44 -17.11 -15.58
N ALA A 85 9.65 -17.97 -14.92
CA ALA A 85 9.30 -17.82 -13.52
C ALA A 85 10.55 -17.79 -12.62
N ALA A 86 11.51 -18.69 -12.83
CA ALA A 86 12.77 -18.72 -12.08
C ALA A 86 13.59 -17.44 -12.27
N LYS A 87 13.69 -16.92 -13.50
CA LYS A 87 14.40 -15.66 -13.77
C LYS A 87 13.70 -14.45 -13.15
N LEU A 88 12.38 -14.47 -13.04
CA LEU A 88 11.56 -13.41 -12.45
C LEU A 88 11.34 -13.60 -10.94
N ASN A 89 12.06 -14.54 -10.29
CA ASN A 89 11.83 -14.91 -8.88
C ASN A 89 10.37 -15.24 -8.53
N ALA A 90 9.55 -15.65 -9.51
CA ALA A 90 8.12 -15.83 -9.35
C ALA A 90 7.74 -17.22 -8.80
N LEU A 91 8.67 -18.17 -8.74
CA LEU A 91 8.41 -19.49 -8.15
C LEU A 91 8.28 -19.38 -6.62
N ASN A 92 7.60 -20.35 -6.00
CA ASN A 92 7.67 -20.51 -4.55
C ASN A 92 9.11 -20.73 -4.06
N ASP A 93 9.41 -20.42 -2.80
CA ASP A 93 10.80 -20.30 -2.34
C ASP A 93 11.60 -21.61 -2.47
N SER A 94 10.99 -22.76 -2.16
CA SER A 94 11.64 -24.06 -2.29
C SER A 94 11.96 -24.42 -3.76
N SER A 95 11.06 -24.08 -4.70
CA SER A 95 11.31 -24.28 -6.13
C SER A 95 12.25 -23.22 -6.70
N GLN A 96 12.23 -22.00 -6.17
CA GLN A 96 13.12 -20.92 -6.56
C GLN A 96 14.57 -21.27 -6.19
N GLU A 97 14.82 -21.74 -4.97
CA GLU A 97 16.14 -22.24 -4.58
C GLU A 97 16.61 -23.40 -5.47
N ALA A 98 15.73 -24.36 -5.73
CA ALA A 98 16.06 -25.49 -6.60
C ALA A 98 16.40 -25.03 -8.03
N ALA A 99 15.62 -24.09 -8.56
CA ALA A 99 15.86 -23.48 -9.86
C ALA A 99 17.19 -22.70 -9.89
N GLU A 100 17.48 -21.93 -8.86
CA GLU A 100 18.76 -21.21 -8.73
C GLU A 100 19.96 -22.15 -8.67
N ARG A 101 19.87 -23.28 -7.96
CA ARG A 101 20.95 -24.29 -7.94
C ARG A 101 21.23 -24.86 -9.33
N ILE A 102 20.20 -25.01 -10.16
CA ILE A 102 20.35 -25.43 -11.56
C ILE A 102 20.97 -24.28 -12.36
N LEU A 103 20.41 -23.07 -12.30
CA LEU A 103 20.82 -21.91 -13.10
C LEU A 103 22.24 -21.41 -12.78
N LYS A 104 22.65 -21.44 -11.51
CA LYS A 104 23.99 -21.03 -11.04
C LYS A 104 25.04 -22.15 -11.18
N GLY A 105 24.62 -23.38 -11.51
CA GLY A 105 25.53 -24.52 -11.69
C GLY A 105 26.50 -24.35 -12.87
N THR A 106 27.52 -25.20 -12.94
CA THR A 106 28.41 -25.31 -14.12
C THR A 106 27.62 -25.74 -15.36
N THR A 107 28.17 -25.52 -16.56
CA THR A 107 27.52 -25.90 -17.84
C THR A 107 27.03 -27.35 -17.83
N VAL A 108 27.84 -28.27 -17.32
CA VAL A 108 27.49 -29.70 -17.20
C VAL A 108 26.32 -29.90 -16.24
N ARG A 109 26.34 -29.27 -15.06
CA ARG A 109 25.26 -29.36 -14.07
C ARG A 109 23.95 -28.76 -14.58
N ARG A 110 24.01 -27.68 -15.37
CA ARG A 110 22.84 -27.10 -16.06
C ARG A 110 22.25 -28.08 -17.05
N ILE A 111 23.08 -28.71 -17.90
CA ILE A 111 22.63 -29.69 -18.89
C ILE A 111 21.91 -30.86 -18.20
N PHE A 112 22.51 -31.45 -17.16
CA PHE A 112 21.86 -32.53 -16.41
C PHE A 112 20.60 -32.06 -15.67
N GLY A 113 20.58 -30.84 -15.13
CA GLY A 113 19.40 -30.25 -14.51
C GLY A 113 18.24 -30.08 -15.50
N PHE A 114 18.49 -29.54 -16.70
CA PHE A 114 17.48 -29.40 -17.73
C PHE A 114 17.04 -30.74 -18.31
N LEU A 115 17.95 -31.70 -18.47
CA LEU A 115 17.61 -33.06 -18.90
C LEU A 115 16.70 -33.74 -17.87
N HIS A 116 17.00 -33.56 -16.58
CA HIS A 116 16.15 -34.07 -15.50
C HIS A 116 14.73 -33.48 -15.58
N ILE A 117 14.63 -32.14 -15.72
CA ILE A 117 13.34 -31.45 -15.90
C ILE A 117 12.61 -32.02 -17.13
N PHE A 118 13.28 -32.05 -18.29
CA PHE A 118 12.70 -32.53 -19.54
C PHE A 118 12.09 -33.94 -19.44
N LEU A 119 12.77 -34.85 -18.75
CA LEU A 119 12.30 -36.23 -18.57
C LEU A 119 11.16 -36.36 -17.55
N HIS A 120 11.06 -35.46 -16.57
CA HIS A 120 10.14 -35.60 -15.43
C HIS A 120 8.90 -34.70 -15.52
N VAL A 121 8.93 -33.61 -16.30
CA VAL A 121 7.79 -32.70 -16.50
C VAL A 121 6.53 -33.45 -16.95
N PRO A 122 6.55 -34.33 -17.97
CA PRO A 122 5.34 -35.03 -18.41
C PRO A 122 4.70 -35.89 -17.31
N PHE A 123 5.45 -36.26 -16.29
CA PHE A 123 4.95 -37.05 -15.15
C PHE A 123 4.53 -36.19 -13.95
N GLY A 124 4.68 -34.86 -14.02
CA GLY A 124 4.35 -33.94 -12.92
C GLY A 124 5.27 -34.09 -11.70
N LYS A 125 6.49 -34.63 -11.89
CA LYS A 125 7.45 -34.93 -10.81
C LYS A 125 8.58 -33.91 -10.70
N THR A 126 8.39 -32.70 -11.22
CA THR A 126 9.45 -31.69 -11.28
C THR A 126 9.13 -30.55 -10.31
N ALA A 127 10.11 -30.14 -9.50
CA ALA A 127 9.98 -28.97 -8.63
C ALA A 127 9.70 -27.70 -9.46
N GLY A 128 8.72 -26.89 -9.05
CA GLY A 128 8.31 -25.67 -9.75
C GLY A 128 7.29 -25.84 -10.86
N ILE A 129 6.83 -27.07 -11.17
CA ILE A 129 5.76 -27.35 -12.14
C ILE A 129 4.76 -28.31 -11.49
N LYS A 130 3.52 -27.85 -11.33
CA LYS A 130 2.42 -28.65 -10.79
C LYS A 130 1.62 -29.29 -11.92
N ARG A 131 1.07 -30.46 -11.64
CA ARG A 131 0.17 -31.20 -12.54
C ARG A 131 -1.14 -31.50 -11.82
N GLU A 132 -2.25 -30.99 -12.34
CA GLU A 132 -3.60 -31.34 -11.91
C GLU A 132 -4.37 -32.00 -13.05
N GLY A 133 -4.62 -33.30 -12.90
CA GLY A 133 -5.19 -34.12 -13.98
C GLY A 133 -4.30 -34.12 -15.22
N LEU A 134 -4.76 -33.48 -16.28
CA LEU A 134 -3.97 -33.29 -17.48
C LEU A 134 -3.22 -31.95 -17.46
N ASN A 135 -3.68 -30.91 -16.78
CA ASN A 135 -3.09 -29.57 -16.89
C ASN A 135 -1.75 -29.43 -16.15
N TYR A 136 -0.80 -28.74 -16.77
CA TYR A 136 0.48 -28.35 -16.18
C TYR A 136 0.49 -26.84 -15.98
N TYR A 137 1.07 -26.39 -14.88
CA TYR A 137 1.24 -24.96 -14.62
C TYR A 137 2.46 -24.72 -13.73
N PRO A 138 3.13 -23.56 -13.86
CA PRO A 138 4.22 -23.19 -12.97
C PRO A 138 3.71 -23.02 -11.54
N ASP A 139 4.49 -23.46 -10.57
CA ASP A 139 4.20 -23.26 -9.14
C ASP A 139 4.56 -21.82 -8.72
N ALA A 140 3.83 -20.87 -9.30
CA ALA A 140 4.03 -19.44 -9.22
C ALA A 140 2.68 -18.71 -9.20
N PRO A 141 2.57 -17.53 -8.56
CA PRO A 141 1.41 -16.65 -8.72
C PRO A 141 1.21 -16.27 -10.18
N TYR A 142 -0.02 -15.88 -10.55
CA TYR A 142 -0.31 -15.46 -11.91
C TYR A 142 0.53 -14.24 -12.31
N ASN A 143 1.33 -14.41 -13.36
CA ASN A 143 2.17 -13.37 -13.97
C ASN A 143 2.03 -13.47 -15.49
N LEU A 144 1.65 -12.36 -16.15
CA LEU A 144 1.38 -12.35 -17.58
C LEU A 144 2.64 -12.65 -18.42
N ALA A 145 3.82 -12.21 -17.98
CA ALA A 145 5.09 -12.50 -18.65
C ALA A 145 5.45 -14.00 -18.54
N VAL A 146 5.21 -14.61 -17.38
CA VAL A 146 5.35 -16.07 -17.19
C VAL A 146 4.35 -16.81 -18.08
N ALA A 147 3.08 -16.41 -18.08
CA ALA A 147 2.04 -17.04 -18.90
C ALA A 147 2.31 -16.90 -20.42
N ALA A 148 2.95 -15.81 -20.84
CA ALA A 148 3.37 -15.62 -22.23
C ALA A 148 4.61 -16.47 -22.64
N ALA A 149 5.34 -17.04 -21.67
CA ALA A 149 6.61 -17.72 -21.93
C ALA A 149 6.49 -19.10 -22.56
N GLY A 150 5.49 -19.90 -22.14
CA GLY A 150 5.20 -21.22 -22.72
C GLY A 150 4.92 -21.13 -24.23
N PRO A 151 3.88 -20.37 -24.65
CA PRO A 151 3.58 -20.18 -26.08
C PRO A 151 4.77 -19.60 -26.88
N ARG A 152 5.53 -18.66 -26.28
CA ARG A 152 6.75 -18.12 -26.92
C ARG A 152 7.80 -19.22 -27.16
N THR A 153 7.95 -20.14 -26.22
CA THR A 153 8.91 -21.24 -26.30
C THR A 153 8.49 -22.22 -27.39
N SER A 154 7.21 -22.61 -27.42
CA SER A 154 6.67 -23.48 -28.47
C SER A 154 6.81 -22.87 -29.87
N ARG A 155 6.60 -21.57 -30.03
CA ARG A 155 6.90 -20.88 -31.29
C ARG A 155 8.36 -21.03 -31.70
N ASN A 156 9.28 -20.82 -30.76
CA ASN A 156 10.71 -20.91 -31.05
C ASN A 156 11.10 -22.36 -31.43
N VAL A 157 10.52 -23.37 -30.76
CA VAL A 157 10.71 -24.78 -31.11
C VAL A 157 10.19 -25.07 -32.51
N ALA A 158 9.00 -24.59 -32.87
CA ALA A 158 8.46 -24.73 -34.22
C ALA A 158 9.40 -24.13 -35.28
N LEU A 159 9.92 -22.92 -35.03
CA LEU A 159 10.86 -22.24 -35.94
C LEU A 159 12.21 -22.98 -36.08
N ILE A 160 12.64 -23.71 -35.05
CA ILE A 160 13.89 -24.48 -35.08
C ILE A 160 13.70 -25.81 -35.82
N PHE A 161 12.58 -26.51 -35.61
CA PHE A 161 12.39 -27.89 -36.09
C PHE A 161 11.71 -27.99 -37.46
N LEU A 162 10.81 -27.07 -37.83
CA LEU A 162 10.08 -27.15 -39.11
C LEU A 162 10.97 -26.96 -40.35
N PRO A 163 11.91 -25.98 -40.41
CA PRO A 163 12.75 -25.82 -41.60
C PRO A 163 13.67 -27.03 -41.87
N PRO A 164 14.40 -27.58 -40.86
CA PRO A 164 15.18 -28.79 -41.07
C PRO A 164 14.31 -30.01 -41.35
N ALA A 165 13.10 -30.11 -40.78
CA ALA A 165 12.16 -31.19 -41.13
C ALA A 165 11.86 -31.20 -42.63
N ALA A 166 11.54 -30.04 -43.20
CA ALA A 166 11.27 -29.91 -44.63
C ALA A 166 12.48 -30.32 -45.49
N VAL A 167 13.68 -29.85 -45.13
CA VAL A 167 14.92 -30.20 -45.84
C VAL A 167 15.21 -31.70 -45.77
N LEU A 168 15.11 -32.29 -44.58
CA LEU A 168 15.36 -33.72 -44.37
C LEU A 168 14.35 -34.60 -45.12
N LEU A 169 13.08 -34.20 -45.14
CA LEU A 169 12.06 -34.91 -45.92
C LEU A 169 12.31 -34.78 -47.44
N ILE A 170 12.69 -33.59 -47.93
CA ILE A 170 13.03 -33.38 -49.35
C ILE A 170 14.24 -34.24 -49.76
N LEU A 171 15.30 -34.24 -48.96
CA LEU A 171 16.50 -35.04 -49.22
C LEU A 171 16.21 -36.54 -49.10
N GLY A 172 15.43 -36.94 -48.10
CA GLY A 172 15.05 -38.33 -47.89
C GLY A 172 14.22 -38.90 -49.03
N LEU A 173 13.22 -38.16 -49.49
CA LEU A 173 12.36 -38.56 -50.60
C LEU A 173 13.08 -38.44 -51.96
N GLY A 174 13.92 -37.43 -52.14
CA GLY A 174 14.63 -37.19 -53.40
C GLY A 174 15.81 -38.14 -53.66
N PHE A 175 16.45 -38.64 -52.60
CA PHE A 175 17.59 -39.56 -52.69
C PHE A 175 17.30 -40.97 -52.17
N ASP A 176 16.03 -41.27 -51.86
CA ASP A 176 15.55 -42.54 -51.32
C ASP A 176 16.37 -43.03 -50.09
N LYS A 177 16.55 -42.12 -49.13
CA LYS A 177 17.31 -42.37 -47.90
C LYS A 177 16.38 -42.38 -46.70
N SER A 178 16.05 -43.58 -46.25
CA SER A 178 15.15 -43.83 -45.11
C SER A 178 15.55 -43.07 -43.84
N VAL A 179 16.86 -42.94 -43.54
CA VAL A 179 17.36 -42.19 -42.38
C VAL A 179 16.92 -40.73 -42.39
N PHE A 180 16.96 -40.06 -43.54
CA PHE A 180 16.52 -38.67 -43.66
C PHE A 180 15.00 -38.54 -43.59
N ILE A 181 14.26 -39.53 -44.11
CA ILE A 181 12.80 -39.59 -43.99
C ILE A 181 12.40 -39.71 -42.51
N TYR A 182 12.97 -40.64 -41.75
CA TYR A 182 12.66 -40.82 -40.33
C TYR A 182 13.06 -39.61 -39.48
N ALA A 183 14.24 -39.04 -39.71
CA ALA A 183 14.68 -37.83 -39.02
C ALA A 183 13.76 -36.63 -39.34
N GLY A 184 13.41 -36.46 -40.62
CA GLY A 184 12.50 -35.42 -41.07
C GLY A 184 11.09 -35.56 -40.48
N ARG A 185 10.57 -36.79 -40.36
CA ARG A 185 9.27 -37.09 -39.74
C ARG A 185 9.26 -36.77 -38.25
N LEU A 186 10.30 -37.13 -37.51
CA LEU A 186 10.42 -36.79 -36.10
C LEU A 186 10.46 -35.28 -35.88
N PHE A 187 11.25 -34.56 -36.69
CA PHE A 187 11.36 -33.11 -36.60
C PHE A 187 10.05 -32.41 -37.01
N LEU A 188 9.34 -32.94 -38.00
CA LEU A 188 8.01 -32.48 -38.39
C LEU A 188 7.01 -32.67 -37.24
N GLY A 189 7.07 -33.80 -36.55
CA GLY A 189 6.27 -34.09 -35.35
C GLY A 189 6.47 -33.03 -34.26
N ILE A 190 7.71 -32.84 -33.82
CA ILE A 190 8.07 -31.85 -32.79
C ILE A 190 7.66 -30.44 -33.23
N GLY A 191 8.02 -30.05 -34.46
CA GLY A 191 7.76 -28.70 -34.98
C GLY A 191 6.27 -28.39 -35.14
N THR A 192 5.47 -29.35 -35.61
CA THR A 192 4.02 -29.15 -35.82
C THR A 192 3.26 -29.12 -34.51
N VAL A 193 3.60 -30.01 -33.56
CA VAL A 193 3.01 -30.00 -32.22
C VAL A 193 3.27 -28.65 -31.55
N SER A 194 4.51 -28.16 -31.58
CA SER A 194 4.85 -26.86 -31.00
C SER A 194 4.26 -25.66 -31.76
N LEU A 195 4.06 -25.76 -33.07
CA LEU A 195 3.39 -24.71 -33.86
C LEU A 195 1.91 -24.61 -33.51
N LEU A 196 1.22 -25.75 -33.46
CA LEU A 196 -0.21 -25.80 -33.14
C LEU A 196 -0.45 -25.46 -31.67
N ASP A 197 0.46 -25.85 -30.79
CA ASP A 197 0.49 -25.34 -29.42
C ASP A 197 0.63 -23.80 -29.41
N PHE A 198 1.59 -23.20 -30.12
CA PHE A 198 1.66 -21.73 -30.19
C PHE A 198 0.40 -21.05 -30.77
N LEU A 199 -0.22 -21.64 -31.80
CA LEU A 199 -1.39 -21.08 -32.46
C LEU A 199 -2.69 -21.25 -31.66
N PHE A 200 -2.80 -22.33 -30.87
CA PHE A 200 -4.03 -22.70 -30.17
C PHE A 200 -3.93 -22.67 -28.64
N ALA A 201 -2.74 -22.55 -28.07
CA ALA A 201 -2.56 -22.46 -26.62
C ALA A 201 -2.79 -21.06 -26.09
N ASP A 202 -3.35 -21.05 -24.88
CA ASP A 202 -3.58 -19.94 -23.94
C ASP A 202 -4.18 -18.66 -24.57
N PRO A 203 -5.46 -18.32 -24.29
CA PRO A 203 -6.38 -17.53 -25.12
C PRO A 203 -5.85 -16.16 -25.57
N GLY A 204 -4.91 -16.16 -26.53
CA GLY A 204 -4.21 -14.98 -26.97
C GLY A 204 -3.26 -14.35 -25.94
N LYS A 205 -2.87 -14.99 -24.83
CA LYS A 205 -2.06 -14.32 -23.77
C LYS A 205 -0.72 -13.78 -24.27
N TYR A 206 -0.04 -14.51 -25.17
CA TYR A 206 1.18 -14.00 -25.83
C TYR A 206 0.90 -12.79 -26.72
N LYS A 207 -0.22 -12.81 -27.48
CA LYS A 207 -0.65 -11.70 -28.34
C LYS A 207 -1.04 -10.49 -27.52
N GLU A 208 -1.76 -10.69 -26.41
CA GLU A 208 -2.15 -9.67 -25.45
C GLU A 208 -0.92 -9.03 -24.81
N PHE A 209 0.01 -9.82 -24.27
CA PHE A 209 1.27 -9.34 -23.71
C PHE A 209 2.03 -8.48 -24.73
N ARG A 210 2.20 -8.96 -25.98
CA ARG A 210 2.89 -8.21 -27.03
C ARG A 210 2.17 -6.93 -27.43
N LEU A 211 0.83 -6.94 -27.46
CA LEU A 211 0.04 -5.75 -27.78
C LEU A 211 0.12 -4.71 -26.67
N ARG A 212 0.05 -5.14 -25.40
CA ARG A 212 0.21 -4.27 -24.22
C ARG A 212 1.60 -3.63 -24.23
N GLU A 213 2.66 -4.42 -24.40
CA GLU A 213 4.03 -3.89 -24.45
C GLU A 213 4.24 -2.94 -25.63
N ARG A 214 3.70 -3.27 -26.81
CA ARG A 214 3.79 -2.38 -27.97
C ARG A 214 3.12 -1.04 -27.69
N ARG A 215 1.90 -1.04 -27.15
CA ARG A 215 1.17 0.18 -26.79
C ARG A 215 1.91 1.00 -25.74
N ALA A 216 2.49 0.34 -24.73
CA ALA A 216 3.28 1.02 -23.70
C ALA A 216 4.51 1.72 -24.30
N LEU A 217 5.23 1.04 -25.21
CA LEU A 217 6.38 1.61 -25.91
C LEU A 217 5.98 2.75 -26.86
N GLU A 218 4.88 2.59 -27.61
CA GLU A 218 4.34 3.64 -28.49
C GLU A 218 3.94 4.89 -27.68
N LYS A 219 3.27 4.71 -26.54
CA LYS A 219 2.95 5.82 -25.61
C LYS A 219 4.19 6.48 -25.06
N ALA A 220 5.15 5.70 -24.55
CA ALA A 220 6.39 6.25 -24.01
C ALA A 220 7.17 7.04 -25.07
N ALA A 221 7.21 6.54 -26.31
CA ALA A 221 7.89 7.21 -27.42
C ALA A 221 7.16 8.46 -27.93
N SER A 222 5.84 8.57 -27.73
CA SER A 222 5.08 9.77 -28.09
C SER A 222 5.21 10.90 -27.07
N ILE A 223 5.81 10.64 -25.90
CA ILE A 223 6.08 11.67 -24.91
C ILE A 223 7.27 12.51 -25.39
N VAL A 224 7.02 13.79 -25.64
CA VAL A 224 8.10 14.76 -25.92
C VAL A 224 8.94 14.89 -24.66
N HIS A 225 10.22 14.53 -24.74
CA HIS A 225 11.18 14.76 -23.68
C HIS A 225 11.41 16.27 -23.53
N GLY A 226 10.95 16.83 -22.41
CA GLY A 226 11.19 18.23 -22.04
C GLY A 226 12.59 18.45 -21.45
N ALA A 227 12.79 19.61 -20.83
CA ALA A 227 13.99 19.90 -20.04
C ALA A 227 14.20 18.88 -18.91
N VAL A 228 15.45 18.73 -18.46
CA VAL A 228 15.84 17.84 -17.35
C VAL A 228 14.96 18.18 -16.13
N TRP A 229 14.49 17.17 -15.40
CA TRP A 229 13.58 17.33 -14.26
C TRP A 229 14.04 18.44 -13.31
N TRP A 230 15.34 18.49 -12.99
CA TRP A 230 15.92 19.48 -12.09
C TRP A 230 15.62 20.94 -12.50
N GLU A 231 15.58 21.22 -13.79
CA GLU A 231 15.28 22.56 -14.33
C GLU A 231 13.78 22.87 -14.26
N ASN A 232 12.92 21.85 -14.40
CA ASN A 232 11.46 21.97 -14.33
C ASN A 232 10.89 21.92 -12.91
N ALA A 233 11.65 21.41 -11.94
CA ALA A 233 11.20 21.23 -10.56
C ALA A 233 10.66 22.52 -9.91
N PRO A 234 11.28 23.71 -10.06
CA PRO A 234 10.69 24.96 -9.56
C PRO A 234 9.29 25.22 -10.12
N THR A 235 9.09 25.01 -11.43
CA THR A 235 7.79 25.22 -12.09
C THR A 235 6.74 24.23 -11.60
N ALA A 236 7.12 22.97 -11.39
CA ALA A 236 6.23 21.96 -10.83
C ALA A 236 5.83 22.28 -9.39
N LYS A 237 6.80 22.73 -8.56
CA LYS A 237 6.55 23.18 -7.19
C LYS A 237 5.65 24.40 -7.16
N GLU A 238 5.93 25.42 -7.96
CA GLU A 238 5.12 26.63 -8.05
C GLU A 238 3.68 26.32 -8.49
N ARG A 239 3.52 25.43 -9.47
CA ARG A 239 2.20 24.95 -9.89
C ARG A 239 1.43 24.29 -8.74
N MET A 240 2.11 23.52 -7.90
CA MET A 240 1.48 22.89 -6.74
C MET A 240 1.10 23.91 -5.67
N LEU A 241 1.91 24.96 -5.48
CA LEU A 241 1.63 26.04 -4.52
C LEU A 241 0.45 26.90 -4.99
N ALA A 242 0.52 27.40 -6.23
CA ALA A 242 -0.43 28.34 -6.80
C ALA A 242 -1.77 27.71 -7.22
N GLY A 243 -1.84 26.38 -7.34
CA GLY A 243 -3.01 25.68 -7.84
C GLY A 243 -3.26 24.35 -7.15
N ARG A 244 -4.37 23.72 -7.50
CA ARG A 244 -4.85 22.43 -6.97
C ARG A 244 -5.47 21.60 -8.09
N ILE A 245 -5.79 20.33 -7.82
CA ILE A 245 -6.34 19.43 -8.86
C ILE A 245 -7.64 20.00 -9.45
N GLN A 246 -8.52 20.48 -8.58
CA GLN A 246 -9.80 21.09 -8.92
C GLN A 246 -10.16 22.14 -7.88
N GLU A 247 -10.89 23.17 -8.29
CA GLU A 247 -11.37 24.25 -7.45
C GLU A 247 -12.87 24.46 -7.72
N ILE A 248 -13.62 24.70 -6.66
CA ILE A 248 -15.01 25.15 -6.73
C ILE A 248 -15.14 26.48 -5.99
N THR A 249 -16.13 27.29 -6.39
CA THR A 249 -16.53 28.46 -5.61
C THR A 249 -17.70 28.07 -4.71
N HIS A 250 -17.40 27.78 -3.44
CA HIS A 250 -18.40 27.47 -2.45
C HIS A 250 -19.19 28.74 -2.06
N PRO A 251 -20.53 28.70 -1.98
CA PRO A 251 -21.36 29.89 -1.72
C PRO A 251 -21.02 30.65 -0.44
N LYS A 252 -20.57 29.93 0.61
CA LYS A 252 -20.22 30.51 1.91
C LYS A 252 -18.73 30.75 2.12
N LEU A 253 -17.89 29.89 1.54
CA LEU A 253 -16.45 29.82 1.88
C LEU A 253 -15.56 30.38 0.78
N GLY A 254 -16.14 30.79 -0.36
CA GLY A 254 -15.38 31.14 -1.55
C GLY A 254 -14.63 29.93 -2.10
N PRO A 255 -13.37 30.09 -2.54
CA PRO A 255 -12.59 28.98 -3.12
C PRO A 255 -12.40 27.81 -2.16
N VAL A 256 -12.87 26.63 -2.57
CA VAL A 256 -12.55 25.34 -1.95
C VAL A 256 -11.81 24.52 -2.99
N THR A 257 -10.65 24.02 -2.61
CA THR A 257 -9.76 23.32 -3.54
C THR A 257 -9.51 21.89 -3.08
N ALA A 258 -9.53 20.95 -4.02
CA ALA A 258 -9.22 19.58 -3.71
C ALA A 258 -7.69 19.36 -3.71
N PRO A 259 -7.10 18.80 -2.63
CA PRO A 259 -5.65 18.71 -2.45
C PRO A 259 -4.93 17.90 -3.53
N TRP A 260 -3.62 18.01 -3.68
CA TRP A 260 -2.86 17.08 -4.53
C TRP A 260 -2.86 15.67 -3.91
N GLN A 261 -2.95 14.63 -4.75
CA GLN A 261 -2.99 13.25 -4.27
C GLN A 261 -1.57 12.67 -4.12
N PHE A 262 -1.21 12.28 -2.89
CA PHE A 262 0.03 11.56 -2.56
C PHE A 262 -0.29 10.06 -2.47
N ARG A 263 -0.03 9.31 -3.55
CA ARG A 263 -0.52 7.93 -3.72
C ARG A 263 0.58 6.92 -3.49
N ASN A 264 0.57 6.27 -2.31
CA ASN A 264 1.52 5.24 -1.94
C ASN A 264 1.35 3.99 -2.82
N CYS A 265 2.24 3.81 -3.79
CA CYS A 265 2.21 2.69 -4.75
C CYS A 265 3.43 1.78 -4.65
N GLY A 266 4.49 2.18 -3.95
CA GLY A 266 5.63 1.33 -3.60
C GLY A 266 5.93 1.43 -2.11
N MET A 267 5.99 0.29 -1.43
CA MET A 267 6.16 0.20 0.01
C MET A 267 7.42 -0.57 0.39
N GLY A 268 8.02 -0.21 1.52
CA GLY A 268 9.17 -0.87 2.13
C GLY A 268 9.19 -0.68 3.64
N GLY A 269 10.39 -0.68 4.22
CA GLY A 269 10.61 -0.42 5.64
C GLY A 269 9.76 -1.29 6.57
N ARG A 270 9.30 -0.71 7.68
CA ARG A 270 8.46 -1.40 8.68
C ARG A 270 7.09 -1.82 8.15
N HIS A 271 6.56 -1.10 7.16
CA HIS A 271 5.24 -1.38 6.59
C HIS A 271 5.15 -2.66 5.76
N THR A 272 6.29 -3.26 5.42
CA THR A 272 6.35 -4.57 4.75
C THR A 272 7.01 -5.65 5.60
N GLU A 273 7.54 -5.30 6.77
CA GLU A 273 8.43 -6.20 7.51
C GLU A 273 7.73 -7.40 8.11
N LYS A 274 6.49 -7.23 8.56
CA LYS A 274 5.72 -8.30 9.19
C LYS A 274 5.05 -9.21 8.16
N GLU A 275 4.40 -8.62 7.15
CA GLU A 275 3.62 -9.36 6.16
C GLU A 275 4.46 -9.88 5.00
N TYR A 276 5.54 -9.17 4.63
CA TYR A 276 6.40 -9.46 3.49
C TYR A 276 7.89 -9.34 3.86
N PRO A 277 8.39 -10.18 4.79
CA PRO A 277 9.77 -10.10 5.28
C PRO A 277 10.83 -10.19 4.17
N GLU A 278 10.49 -10.74 3.01
CA GLU A 278 11.36 -10.88 1.86
C GLU A 278 11.54 -9.58 1.06
N SER A 279 10.65 -8.58 1.20
CA SER A 279 10.78 -7.28 0.53
C SER A 279 12.12 -6.62 0.88
N ASN A 280 12.89 -6.17 -0.11
CA ASN A 280 14.26 -5.69 0.10
C ASN A 280 14.39 -4.16 0.13
N ILE A 281 13.28 -3.43 0.22
CA ILE A 281 13.25 -1.96 0.25
C ILE A 281 13.28 -1.49 1.71
N SER A 282 14.29 -0.70 2.10
CA SER A 282 14.47 -0.21 3.48
C SER A 282 13.68 1.07 3.76
N MET A 283 13.52 1.93 2.76
CA MET A 283 12.70 3.15 2.86
C MET A 283 11.20 2.83 2.84
N GLN A 284 10.41 3.59 3.58
CA GLN A 284 9.04 3.19 3.92
C GLN A 284 8.05 3.32 2.76
N GLU A 285 8.05 4.44 2.03
CA GLU A 285 7.10 4.69 0.95
C GLU A 285 7.71 5.44 -0.25
N ALA A 286 7.23 5.05 -1.43
CA ALA A 286 7.42 5.77 -2.67
C ALA A 286 6.05 5.96 -3.34
N MET A 287 5.69 7.21 -3.54
CA MET A 287 4.36 7.65 -3.95
C MET A 287 4.37 8.26 -5.34
N PHE A 288 3.27 8.10 -6.08
CA PHE A 288 2.98 8.94 -7.23
C PHE A 288 2.24 10.21 -6.79
N LEU A 289 2.72 11.36 -7.25
CA LEU A 289 2.04 12.65 -7.16
C LEU A 289 1.31 12.92 -8.47
N ILE A 290 -0.01 12.96 -8.43
CA ILE A 290 -0.83 13.11 -9.64
C ILE A 290 -1.04 14.60 -9.93
N LEU A 291 -0.35 15.14 -10.94
CA LEU A 291 -0.33 16.57 -11.26
C LEU A 291 -1.15 16.92 -12.52
N GLY A 292 -1.32 15.96 -13.44
CA GLY A 292 -1.93 16.18 -14.76
C GLY A 292 -3.42 15.85 -14.85
N ALA A 293 -4.05 15.42 -13.77
CA ALA A 293 -5.49 15.10 -13.75
C ALA A 293 -6.34 16.37 -13.78
N ARG A 294 -7.51 16.31 -14.42
CA ARG A 294 -8.48 17.42 -14.44
C ARG A 294 -9.33 17.49 -13.18
N ASP A 295 -9.56 16.34 -12.55
CA ASP A 295 -10.38 16.18 -11.36
C ASP A 295 -9.90 14.98 -10.52
N TYR A 296 -10.50 14.81 -9.35
CA TYR A 296 -10.17 13.74 -8.42
C TYR A 296 -10.49 12.33 -8.95
N GLN A 297 -11.49 12.21 -9.83
CA GLN A 297 -11.88 10.94 -10.43
C GLN A 297 -10.83 10.47 -11.45
N GLU A 298 -10.38 11.37 -12.32
CA GLU A 298 -9.28 11.11 -13.24
C GLU A 298 -7.98 10.83 -12.47
N ALA A 299 -7.71 11.54 -11.37
CA ALA A 299 -6.54 11.26 -10.54
C ALA A 299 -6.55 9.83 -9.96
N GLN A 300 -7.72 9.34 -9.54
CA GLN A 300 -7.90 7.96 -9.08
C GLN A 300 -7.69 6.95 -10.24
N GLU A 301 -8.22 7.22 -11.43
CA GLU A 301 -8.01 6.37 -12.62
C GLU A 301 -6.51 6.30 -12.98
N MET A 302 -5.83 7.44 -13.02
CA MET A 302 -4.40 7.54 -13.28
C MET A 302 -3.60 6.72 -12.26
N THR A 303 -3.96 6.80 -10.98
CA THR A 303 -3.31 6.05 -9.90
C THR A 303 -3.41 4.54 -10.11
N VAL A 304 -4.62 4.03 -10.40
CA VAL A 304 -4.83 2.60 -10.65
C VAL A 304 -4.05 2.13 -11.87
N ARG A 305 -4.02 2.94 -12.93
CA ARG A 305 -3.23 2.67 -14.14
C ARG A 305 -1.73 2.61 -13.84
N LEU A 306 -1.21 3.56 -13.08
CA LEU A 306 0.19 3.63 -12.67
C LEU A 306 0.56 2.44 -11.76
N GLN A 307 -0.21 2.15 -10.72
CA GLN A 307 0.08 1.05 -9.79
C GLN A 307 0.07 -0.31 -10.50
N ASN A 308 -0.93 -0.56 -11.35
CA ASN A 308 -0.98 -1.80 -12.14
C ASN A 308 0.21 -1.90 -13.09
N ARG A 309 0.61 -0.80 -13.73
CA ARG A 309 1.75 -0.84 -14.64
C ARG A 309 3.08 -0.99 -13.91
N LEU A 310 3.24 -0.37 -12.74
CA LEU A 310 4.41 -0.55 -11.87
C LEU A 310 4.55 -2.02 -11.47
N LYS A 311 3.45 -2.67 -11.08
CA LYS A 311 3.43 -4.11 -10.81
C LYS A 311 3.94 -4.91 -12.00
N GLU A 312 3.40 -4.66 -13.21
CA GLU A 312 3.83 -5.35 -14.43
C GLU A 312 5.32 -5.11 -14.75
N ILE A 313 5.83 -3.90 -14.54
CA ILE A 313 7.25 -3.57 -14.74
C ILE A 313 8.15 -4.31 -13.76
N ILE A 314 7.77 -4.38 -12.48
CA ILE A 314 8.53 -5.12 -11.47
C ILE A 314 8.50 -6.62 -11.80
N GLU A 315 7.32 -7.17 -12.08
CA GLU A 315 7.11 -8.59 -12.36
C GLU A 315 7.75 -9.09 -13.66
N LYS A 316 8.08 -8.19 -14.61
CA LYS A 316 8.79 -8.54 -15.85
C LYS A 316 10.32 -8.37 -15.74
N ALA A 317 10.81 -7.71 -14.69
CA ALA A 317 12.23 -7.47 -14.50
C ALA A 317 12.92 -8.70 -13.89
N GLU A 318 14.09 -9.05 -14.41
CA GLU A 318 14.85 -10.21 -13.90
C GLU A 318 15.23 -10.01 -12.43
N GLY A 319 15.03 -11.04 -11.62
CA GLY A 319 15.29 -11.02 -10.18
C GLY A 319 14.31 -10.17 -9.37
N CYS A 320 13.23 -9.67 -9.98
CA CYS A 320 12.28 -8.79 -9.31
C CYS A 320 10.89 -9.42 -9.23
N ARG A 321 10.19 -9.20 -8.12
CA ARG A 321 8.82 -9.70 -7.90
C ARG A 321 8.02 -8.76 -7.01
N VAL A 322 6.70 -8.83 -7.10
CA VAL A 322 5.77 -8.20 -6.15
C VAL A 322 5.26 -9.26 -5.20
N MET A 323 5.50 -9.08 -3.90
CA MET A 323 5.08 -10.02 -2.86
C MET A 323 3.59 -9.90 -2.53
N GLY A 324 3.05 -8.69 -2.65
CA GLY A 324 1.65 -8.40 -2.40
C GLY A 324 1.39 -6.90 -2.26
N ILE A 325 0.35 -6.58 -1.51
CA ILE A 325 -0.09 -5.23 -1.20
C ILE A 325 0.20 -4.97 0.27
N GLY A 326 1.07 -4.00 0.55
CA GLY A 326 1.42 -3.62 1.92
C GLY A 326 0.25 -2.99 2.67
N LEU A 327 0.48 -2.68 3.95
CA LEU A 327 -0.53 -2.23 4.90
C LEU A 327 -1.36 -1.01 4.43
N GLU A 328 -0.78 -0.15 3.58
CA GLU A 328 -1.38 1.09 3.10
C GLU A 328 -1.82 1.06 1.63
N GLY A 329 -1.81 -0.12 0.99
CA GLY A 329 -2.33 -0.31 -0.35
C GLY A 329 -1.34 -0.16 -1.50
N GLY A 330 -0.06 0.11 -1.20
CA GLY A 330 1.04 0.09 -2.18
C GLY A 330 1.62 -1.30 -2.40
N LEU A 331 2.41 -1.47 -3.46
CA LEU A 331 3.06 -2.74 -3.78
C LEU A 331 4.22 -2.99 -2.80
N ALA A 332 4.36 -4.20 -2.27
CA ALA A 332 5.54 -4.63 -1.52
C ALA A 332 6.50 -5.38 -2.48
N PRO A 333 7.59 -4.75 -2.97
CA PRO A 333 8.41 -5.32 -4.01
C PRO A 333 9.71 -5.93 -3.48
N TYR A 334 10.27 -6.83 -4.26
CA TYR A 334 11.65 -7.26 -4.15
C TYR A 334 12.36 -6.92 -5.45
N ILE A 335 13.43 -6.11 -5.39
CA ILE A 335 14.12 -5.56 -6.56
C ILE A 335 15.63 -5.83 -6.47
N GLU A 336 16.05 -7.00 -6.96
CA GLU A 336 17.44 -7.47 -6.85
C GLU A 336 18.35 -6.94 -7.95
N ARG A 337 17.88 -6.86 -9.19
CA ARG A 337 18.72 -6.47 -10.34
C ARG A 337 18.24 -5.16 -10.95
N GLY A 338 19.19 -4.40 -11.48
CA GLY A 338 18.93 -3.14 -12.17
C GLY A 338 20.24 -2.39 -12.41
N ALA A 339 20.15 -1.27 -13.14
CA ALA A 339 21.30 -0.42 -13.45
C ALA A 339 21.87 0.31 -12.22
N TYR A 340 21.05 0.45 -11.16
CA TYR A 340 21.40 1.20 -9.95
C TYR A 340 21.83 0.26 -8.81
N PRO A 341 22.69 0.70 -7.88
CA PRO A 341 23.23 -0.18 -6.84
C PRO A 341 22.23 -0.52 -5.73
N LEU A 342 21.35 0.43 -5.35
CA LEU A 342 20.38 0.25 -4.26
C LEU A 342 18.98 -0.12 -4.78
N PRO A 343 18.27 -1.05 -4.12
CA PRO A 343 16.88 -1.39 -4.45
C PRO A 343 15.93 -0.19 -4.47
N GLU A 344 16.10 0.77 -3.57
CA GLU A 344 15.29 2.00 -3.45
C GLU A 344 15.35 2.80 -4.75
N VAL A 345 16.56 3.08 -5.25
CA VAL A 345 16.76 3.82 -6.50
C VAL A 345 16.22 3.05 -7.70
N ARG A 346 16.34 1.72 -7.71
CA ARG A 346 15.75 0.89 -8.75
C ARG A 346 14.22 1.00 -8.76
N LEU A 347 13.57 1.00 -7.59
CA LEU A 347 12.12 1.22 -7.47
C LEU A 347 11.74 2.59 -8.07
N TRP A 348 12.43 3.65 -7.68
CA TRP A 348 12.13 5.01 -8.17
C TRP A 348 12.34 5.14 -9.69
N ALA A 349 13.37 4.48 -10.24
CA ALA A 349 13.59 4.41 -11.68
C ALA A 349 12.47 3.62 -12.40
N MET A 350 12.00 2.52 -11.81
CA MET A 350 10.84 1.77 -12.33
C MET A 350 9.54 2.60 -12.25
N MET A 351 9.38 3.44 -11.23
CA MET A 351 8.28 4.40 -11.13
C MET A 351 8.37 5.47 -12.23
N LYS A 352 9.55 6.03 -12.51
CA LYS A 352 9.75 6.93 -13.67
C LYS A 352 9.39 6.24 -14.99
N GLN A 353 9.84 5.00 -15.19
CA GLN A 353 9.48 4.20 -16.36
C GLN A 353 7.96 3.98 -16.44
N THR A 354 7.31 3.74 -15.30
CA THR A 354 5.86 3.57 -15.22
C THR A 354 5.11 4.81 -15.71
N ILE A 355 5.55 6.00 -15.30
CA ILE A 355 4.96 7.28 -15.73
C ILE A 355 5.00 7.39 -17.26
N LEU A 356 6.15 7.11 -17.86
CA LEU A 356 6.34 7.13 -19.33
C LEU A 356 5.46 6.10 -20.04
N GLU A 357 5.47 4.84 -19.58
CA GLU A 357 4.71 3.75 -20.20
C GLU A 357 3.19 3.91 -20.05
N CYS A 358 2.73 4.70 -19.07
CA CYS A 358 1.34 5.12 -18.93
C CYS A 358 0.94 6.27 -19.88
N GLY A 359 1.90 6.87 -20.59
CA GLY A 359 1.67 8.03 -21.46
C GLY A 359 1.56 9.34 -20.69
N CYS A 360 2.19 9.44 -19.53
CA CYS A 360 2.28 10.66 -18.73
C CYS A 360 3.69 11.25 -18.83
N ARG A 361 3.82 12.58 -18.72
CA ARG A 361 5.12 13.27 -18.65
C ARG A 361 5.65 13.26 -17.19
N PRO A 362 6.84 12.67 -16.94
CA PRO A 362 7.51 12.77 -15.64
C PRO A 362 7.69 14.21 -15.20
N GLY A 363 7.32 14.52 -13.96
CA GLY A 363 7.44 15.86 -13.36
C GLY A 363 6.38 16.87 -13.78
N VAL A 364 5.60 16.61 -14.84
CA VAL A 364 4.57 17.52 -15.34
C VAL A 364 3.17 16.96 -15.10
N ASP A 365 2.93 15.72 -15.51
CA ASP A 365 1.63 15.05 -15.32
C ASP A 365 1.68 14.16 -14.07
N VAL A 366 2.84 13.58 -13.76
CA VAL A 366 3.05 12.75 -12.56
C VAL A 366 4.47 12.96 -12.05
N ALA A 367 4.62 13.24 -10.75
CA ALA A 367 5.91 13.29 -10.05
C ALA A 367 5.99 12.15 -9.01
N ILE A 368 7.11 12.06 -8.30
CA ILE A 368 7.35 11.10 -7.23
C ILE A 368 7.47 11.86 -5.90
N ALA A 369 6.85 11.33 -4.85
CA ALA A 369 7.08 11.72 -3.47
C ALA A 369 7.67 10.54 -2.69
N LEU A 370 8.55 10.82 -1.73
CA LEU A 370 9.20 9.82 -0.90
C LEU A 370 8.85 10.07 0.56
N ASP A 371 8.64 8.98 1.31
CA ASP A 371 8.69 8.96 2.76
C ASP A 371 9.70 7.85 3.15
N PRO A 372 10.97 8.19 3.34
CA PRO A 372 11.99 7.24 3.75
C PRO A 372 11.85 6.74 5.17
N ALA A 373 11.18 7.48 6.07
CA ALA A 373 11.14 7.26 7.52
C ALA A 373 12.55 7.00 8.11
N MET A 374 13.49 7.94 7.90
CA MET A 374 14.91 7.72 8.22
C MET A 374 15.20 7.44 9.70
N SER A 375 14.31 7.84 10.61
CA SER A 375 14.36 7.44 12.03
C SER A 375 14.45 5.91 12.19
N GLU A 376 13.73 5.14 11.37
CA GLU A 376 13.76 3.67 11.41
C GLU A 376 15.09 3.08 10.91
N LEU A 377 15.71 3.71 9.91
CA LEU A 377 17.03 3.32 9.40
C LEU A 377 18.12 3.61 10.45
N GLU A 378 18.00 4.70 11.19
CA GLU A 378 18.89 5.02 12.31
C GLU A 378 18.68 4.05 13.47
N ILE A 379 17.44 3.74 13.84
CA ILE A 379 17.12 2.73 14.86
C ILE A 379 17.70 1.36 14.47
N ALA A 380 17.59 0.98 13.19
CA ALA A 380 18.18 -0.26 12.68
C ALA A 380 19.71 -0.26 12.84
N TYR A 381 20.38 0.86 12.53
CA TYR A 381 21.82 1.02 12.74
C TYR A 381 22.19 0.87 14.22
N ARG A 382 21.50 1.59 15.12
CA ARG A 382 21.74 1.53 16.58
C ARG A 382 21.61 0.10 17.11
N LYS A 383 20.59 -0.63 16.66
CA LYS A 383 20.32 -2.02 17.08
C LYS A 383 21.39 -2.99 16.57
N GLU A 384 21.72 -2.92 15.29
CA GLU A 384 22.69 -3.83 14.66
C GLU A 384 24.09 -3.65 15.26
N PHE A 385 24.54 -2.40 15.38
CA PHE A 385 25.89 -2.08 15.86
C PHE A 385 25.98 -1.86 17.38
N LYS A 386 24.84 -1.91 18.09
CA LYS A 386 24.73 -1.68 19.54
C LYS A 386 25.31 -0.34 19.99
N VAL A 387 25.14 0.69 19.17
CA VAL A 387 25.58 2.05 19.46
C VAL A 387 24.35 2.90 19.78
N PRO A 388 24.17 3.38 21.03
CA PRO A 388 22.96 4.10 21.42
C PRO A 388 22.89 5.51 20.82
N ASP A 389 24.03 6.14 20.54
CA ASP A 389 24.14 7.45 19.92
C ASP A 389 24.81 7.35 18.55
N SER A 390 24.01 7.50 17.50
CA SER A 390 24.46 7.37 16.11
C SER A 390 23.71 8.33 15.18
N VAL A 391 23.39 9.53 15.69
CA VAL A 391 22.61 10.52 14.96
C VAL A 391 23.25 10.80 13.60
N GLY A 392 22.49 10.58 12.53
CA GLY A 392 22.96 10.75 11.14
C GLY A 392 23.70 9.54 10.55
N MET A 393 23.60 8.37 11.18
CA MET A 393 24.04 7.09 10.61
C MET A 393 22.83 6.19 10.32
N TYR A 394 22.76 5.64 9.11
CA TYR A 394 21.58 4.96 8.60
C TYR A 394 21.95 3.60 8.03
N LEU A 395 21.19 2.56 8.42
CA LEU A 395 21.36 1.20 7.92
C LEU A 395 20.21 0.83 6.99
N PHE A 396 20.53 0.49 5.74
CA PHE A 396 19.57 -0.08 4.78
C PHE A 396 19.42 -1.58 5.05
N TRP A 397 18.69 -1.92 6.12
CA TRP A 397 18.71 -3.26 6.73
C TRP A 397 17.98 -4.35 5.94
N ARG A 398 17.07 -3.96 5.04
CA ARG A 398 16.18 -4.90 4.32
C ARG A 398 16.89 -5.61 3.17
N HIS A 399 17.91 -4.97 2.59
CA HIS A 399 18.69 -5.58 1.52
C HIS A 399 19.87 -6.37 2.10
N LYS A 400 20.22 -7.49 1.46
CA LYS A 400 21.32 -8.38 1.87
C LYS A 400 22.70 -7.70 1.95
N SER A 401 22.91 -6.58 1.26
CA SER A 401 24.16 -5.83 1.35
C SER A 401 24.29 -5.06 2.66
N GLN A 402 23.18 -4.83 3.37
CA GLN A 402 23.11 -4.09 4.63
C GLN A 402 23.95 -2.81 4.58
N THR A 403 23.73 -2.02 3.54
CA THR A 403 24.53 -0.83 3.26
C THR A 403 24.35 0.20 4.36
N VAL A 404 25.46 0.69 4.91
CA VAL A 404 25.49 1.80 5.87
C VAL A 404 25.78 3.09 5.12
N MET A 405 25.06 4.15 5.45
CA MET A 405 25.29 5.50 4.94
C MET A 405 25.31 6.49 6.11
N ASP A 406 26.20 7.47 6.04
CA ASP A 406 26.09 8.68 6.86
C ASP A 406 25.13 9.67 6.20
N ARG A 407 24.86 10.79 6.89
CA ARG A 407 23.94 11.82 6.38
C ARG A 407 24.35 12.40 5.03
N ASP A 408 25.64 12.50 4.75
CA ASP A 408 26.14 13.10 3.51
C ASP A 408 25.96 12.14 2.33
N ALA A 409 26.18 10.85 2.56
CA ALA A 409 25.85 9.80 1.60
C ALA A 409 24.34 9.69 1.33
N VAL A 410 23.49 9.89 2.34
CA VAL A 410 22.02 9.94 2.15
C VAL A 410 21.60 11.17 1.33
N LEU A 411 22.17 12.35 1.60
CA LEU A 411 21.91 13.53 0.80
C LEU A 411 22.36 13.36 -0.67
N ASP A 412 23.53 12.75 -0.86
CA ASP A 412 24.06 12.42 -2.19
C ASP A 412 23.15 11.42 -2.93
N LEU A 413 22.58 10.44 -2.23
CA LEU A 413 21.59 9.51 -2.78
C LEU A 413 20.38 10.25 -3.38
N TYR A 414 19.78 11.17 -2.63
CA TYR A 414 18.66 11.97 -3.13
C TYR A 414 19.08 12.89 -4.28
N THR A 415 20.24 13.55 -4.14
CA THR A 415 20.75 14.50 -5.13
C THR A 415 21.05 13.82 -6.46
N LYS A 416 21.70 12.65 -6.45
CA LYS A 416 21.97 11.84 -7.65
C LYS A 416 20.70 11.32 -8.29
N ALA A 417 19.75 10.82 -7.49
CA ALA A 417 18.45 10.38 -8.01
C ALA A 417 17.75 11.50 -8.79
N ILE A 418 17.74 12.71 -8.24
CA ILE A 418 17.06 13.86 -8.86
C ILE A 418 17.84 14.42 -10.05
N ARG A 419 19.14 14.65 -9.90
CA ARG A 419 19.95 15.43 -10.86
C ARG A 419 20.60 14.58 -11.94
N GLU A 420 21.09 13.39 -11.59
CA GLU A 420 21.83 12.53 -12.52
C GLU A 420 20.91 11.48 -13.16
N TYR A 421 20.07 10.83 -12.36
CA TYR A 421 19.14 9.81 -12.85
C TYR A 421 17.82 10.39 -13.35
N ASP A 422 17.64 11.72 -13.18
CA ASP A 422 16.51 12.49 -13.67
C ASP A 422 15.17 11.90 -13.18
N ILE A 423 15.15 11.43 -11.93
CA ILE A 423 13.95 10.88 -11.30
C ILE A 423 13.12 12.06 -10.78
N PRO A 424 11.82 12.15 -11.13
CA PRO A 424 11.00 13.33 -10.86
C PRO A 424 10.55 13.44 -9.39
N ILE A 425 11.47 13.40 -8.43
CA ILE A 425 11.17 13.53 -7.01
C ILE A 425 10.88 15.00 -6.71
N LEU A 426 9.66 15.28 -6.25
CA LEU A 426 9.15 16.61 -5.92
C LEU A 426 8.88 16.80 -4.43
N SER A 427 8.84 15.71 -3.65
CA SER A 427 8.63 15.75 -2.21
C SER A 427 9.44 14.67 -1.50
N ILE A 428 10.01 15.03 -0.34
CA ILE A 428 10.70 14.13 0.59
C ILE A 428 10.18 14.43 1.99
N GLU A 429 9.44 13.49 2.55
CA GLU A 429 8.97 13.43 3.94
C GLU A 429 10.00 12.68 4.79
N ASP A 430 10.31 13.14 6.01
CA ASP A 430 11.21 12.44 6.95
C ASP A 430 12.52 11.93 6.31
N GLY A 431 13.13 12.81 5.51
CA GLY A 431 14.36 12.54 4.76
C GLY A 431 15.61 12.38 5.63
N PHE A 432 15.53 12.68 6.92
CA PHE A 432 16.55 12.42 7.95
C PHE A 432 15.85 12.06 9.28
N SER A 433 16.56 11.38 10.19
CA SER A 433 16.04 11.04 11.52
C SER A 433 15.51 12.28 12.24
N GLU A 434 14.45 12.14 13.03
CA GLU A 434 13.89 13.22 13.87
C GLU A 434 14.95 13.92 14.75
N ASN A 435 16.03 13.20 15.09
CA ASN A 435 17.15 13.71 15.90
C ASN A 435 18.28 14.35 15.06
N ASP A 436 18.31 14.18 13.74
CA ASP A 436 19.39 14.63 12.86
C ASP A 436 19.14 16.03 12.27
N VAL A 437 19.12 17.04 13.16
CA VAL A 437 18.89 18.45 12.82
C VAL A 437 19.80 18.95 11.70
N GLU A 438 21.07 18.51 11.67
CA GLU A 438 22.02 18.92 10.63
C GLU A 438 21.69 18.28 9.26
N GLY A 439 21.21 17.02 9.25
CA GLY A 439 20.67 16.40 8.05
C GLY A 439 19.50 17.20 7.46
N TRP A 440 18.52 17.57 8.29
CA TRP A 440 17.37 18.39 7.87
C TRP A 440 17.79 19.75 7.27
N LYS A 441 18.70 20.48 7.92
CA LYS A 441 19.22 21.75 7.37
C LYS A 441 19.91 21.57 6.02
N LYS A 442 20.72 20.51 5.88
CA LYS A 442 21.39 20.20 4.61
C LYS A 442 20.38 19.85 3.51
N LEU A 443 19.34 19.10 3.84
CA LEU A 443 18.26 18.78 2.89
C LEU A 443 17.55 20.04 2.40
N LEU A 444 17.08 20.87 3.33
CA LEU A 444 16.34 22.08 3.00
C LEU A 444 17.20 23.08 2.22
N SER A 445 18.45 23.31 2.63
CA SER A 445 19.35 24.22 1.91
C SER A 445 19.74 23.72 0.52
N SER A 446 19.82 22.40 0.31
CA SER A 446 20.25 21.83 -0.98
C SER A 446 19.12 21.67 -1.99
N LEU A 447 17.91 21.31 -1.53
CA LEU A 447 16.78 20.91 -2.38
C LEU A 447 15.49 21.69 -2.10
N GLY A 448 15.39 22.41 -0.98
CA GLY A 448 14.15 23.03 -0.49
C GLY A 448 13.52 24.07 -1.41
N ASP A 449 14.27 24.73 -2.28
CA ASP A 449 13.71 25.65 -3.28
C ASP A 449 12.92 24.94 -4.38
N ARG A 450 13.16 23.63 -4.57
CA ARG A 450 12.60 22.82 -5.68
C ARG A 450 11.75 21.64 -5.21
N VAL A 451 11.94 21.21 -3.97
CA VAL A 451 11.33 20.02 -3.38
C VAL A 451 10.59 20.42 -2.11
N PHE A 452 9.45 19.78 -1.85
CA PHE A 452 8.78 19.85 -0.56
C PHE A 452 9.53 18.98 0.45
N VAL A 453 10.01 19.58 1.54
CA VAL A 453 10.67 18.91 2.65
C VAL A 453 9.66 18.85 3.78
N ILE A 454 9.03 17.69 3.92
CA ILE A 454 7.89 17.48 4.81
C ILE A 454 8.39 16.92 6.15
N GLY A 455 8.01 17.54 7.26
CA GLY A 455 8.21 16.99 8.60
C GLY A 455 7.00 16.21 9.08
N ASP A 456 7.21 14.98 9.57
CA ASP A 456 6.22 14.14 10.25
C ASP A 456 6.67 13.79 11.67
N ASP A 457 7.64 12.87 11.84
CA ASP A 457 8.17 12.47 13.16
C ASP A 457 8.79 13.67 13.90
N LEU A 458 9.42 14.60 13.17
CA LEU A 458 10.04 15.80 13.73
C LEU A 458 9.03 16.74 14.42
N VAL A 459 7.78 16.75 13.96
CA VAL A 459 6.78 17.76 14.35
C VAL A 459 5.56 17.17 15.04
N THR A 460 5.20 15.91 14.80
CA THR A 460 4.10 15.18 15.47
C THR A 460 2.77 15.95 15.55
N THR A 461 2.47 16.79 14.55
CA THR A 461 1.27 17.66 14.55
C THR A 461 1.11 18.50 15.84
N ASN A 462 2.22 18.83 16.51
CA ASN A 462 2.23 19.64 17.72
C ASN A 462 2.66 21.07 17.40
N ASP A 463 1.93 22.06 17.94
CA ASP A 463 2.13 23.47 17.65
C ASP A 463 3.55 23.96 18.00
N ALA A 464 4.07 23.57 19.16
CA ALA A 464 5.39 24.00 19.62
C ALA A 464 6.54 23.41 18.79
N THR A 465 6.45 22.13 18.41
CA THR A 465 7.46 21.46 17.57
C THR A 465 7.40 21.93 16.12
N ILE A 466 6.20 22.18 15.58
CA ILE A 466 6.01 22.83 14.27
C ILE A 466 6.70 24.20 14.27
N GLU A 467 6.41 25.05 15.26
CA GLU A 467 7.02 26.37 15.36
C GLU A 467 8.55 26.28 15.46
N MET A 468 9.07 25.32 16.24
CA MET A 468 10.50 25.08 16.36
C MET A 468 11.14 24.66 15.04
N ALA A 469 10.58 23.67 14.34
CA ALA A 469 11.13 23.15 13.09
C ALA A 469 11.09 24.21 11.98
N ALA A 470 9.99 24.97 11.90
CA ALA A 470 9.84 26.10 11.00
C ALA A 470 10.88 27.19 11.28
N SER A 471 10.99 27.65 12.54
CA SER A 471 11.86 28.75 12.93
C SER A 471 13.36 28.40 12.79
N ARG A 472 13.71 27.11 12.83
CA ARG A 472 15.07 26.61 12.60
C ARG A 472 15.39 26.33 11.12
N GLY A 473 14.43 26.51 10.21
CA GLY A 473 14.62 26.23 8.79
C GLY A 473 14.93 24.76 8.53
N LEU A 474 14.16 23.85 9.13
CA LEU A 474 14.33 22.40 8.93
C LEU A 474 13.42 21.83 7.84
N ILE A 475 12.25 22.45 7.67
CA ILE A 475 11.16 21.99 6.79
C ILE A 475 10.55 23.18 6.06
N ASN A 476 9.82 22.92 4.98
CA ASN A 476 8.96 23.91 4.31
C ASN A 476 7.50 23.44 4.19
N THR A 477 7.19 22.25 4.71
CA THR A 477 5.87 21.64 4.65
C THR A 477 5.69 20.77 5.89
N VAL A 478 4.47 20.71 6.42
CA VAL A 478 4.11 19.96 7.62
C VAL A 478 3.14 18.85 7.25
N LEU A 479 3.39 17.63 7.75
CA LEU A 479 2.42 16.56 7.70
C LEU A 479 1.46 16.69 8.89
N ILE A 480 0.15 16.71 8.62
CA ILE A 480 -0.89 16.86 9.63
C ILE A 480 -1.60 15.53 9.83
N LYS A 481 -1.45 14.96 11.03
CA LYS A 481 -2.13 13.76 11.49
C LYS A 481 -2.88 14.09 12.77
N ALA A 482 -4.19 14.29 12.67
CA ALA A 482 -5.02 14.73 13.80
C ALA A 482 -4.90 13.82 15.04
N ASN A 483 -4.62 12.54 14.86
CA ASN A 483 -4.44 11.60 15.96
C ASN A 483 -3.11 11.76 16.71
N GLN A 484 -2.09 12.45 16.16
CA GLN A 484 -0.85 12.75 16.88
C GLN A 484 -1.06 13.83 17.95
N ILE A 485 -2.02 14.74 17.80
CA ILE A 485 -2.38 15.73 18.83
C ILE A 485 -3.66 15.36 19.59
N GLY A 486 -4.60 14.70 18.91
CA GLY A 486 -5.69 13.94 19.52
C GLY A 486 -6.99 14.68 19.80
N SER A 487 -7.19 15.89 19.27
CA SER A 487 -8.48 16.58 19.22
C SER A 487 -8.56 17.46 17.97
N LEU A 488 -9.78 17.77 17.48
CA LEU A 488 -9.94 18.54 16.25
C LEU A 488 -9.54 20.01 16.42
N TYR A 489 -9.85 20.62 17.55
CA TYR A 489 -9.51 22.01 17.84
C TYR A 489 -8.00 22.19 18.02
N GLU A 490 -7.31 21.27 18.70
CA GLU A 490 -5.83 21.31 18.76
C GLU A 490 -5.21 21.07 17.37
N THR A 491 -5.84 20.24 16.52
CA THR A 491 -5.41 20.07 15.12
C THR A 491 -5.54 21.39 14.34
N ILE A 492 -6.64 22.12 14.51
CA ILE A 492 -6.82 23.46 13.92
C ILE A 492 -5.70 24.40 14.36
N LEU A 493 -5.40 24.45 15.66
CA LEU A 493 -4.34 25.32 16.18
C LEU A 493 -2.96 24.97 15.60
N ALA A 494 -2.62 23.68 15.52
CA ALA A 494 -1.37 23.23 14.92
C ALA A 494 -1.28 23.64 13.42
N MET A 495 -2.36 23.51 12.66
CA MET A 495 -2.41 23.95 11.26
C MET A 495 -2.25 25.46 11.14
N LEU A 496 -2.91 26.26 11.99
CA LEU A 496 -2.78 27.73 11.99
C LEU A 496 -1.35 28.18 12.33
N VAL A 497 -0.68 27.51 13.26
CA VAL A 497 0.74 27.80 13.57
C VAL A 497 1.65 27.50 12.39
N ALA A 498 1.43 26.37 11.70
CA ALA A 498 2.17 26.04 10.49
C ALA A 498 1.96 27.10 9.38
N LEU A 499 0.70 27.44 9.10
CA LEU A 499 0.35 28.47 8.11
C LEU A 499 0.94 29.84 8.45
N GLY A 500 0.86 30.26 9.72
CA GLY A 500 1.45 31.51 10.20
C GLY A 500 2.99 31.56 10.14
N LYS A 501 3.65 30.41 9.96
CA LYS A 501 5.08 30.29 9.68
C LYS A 501 5.40 30.13 8.19
N GLY A 502 4.40 30.28 7.31
CA GLY A 502 4.54 30.14 5.86
C GLY A 502 4.77 28.70 5.41
N MET A 503 4.33 27.71 6.20
CA MET A 503 4.46 26.29 5.86
C MET A 503 3.24 25.81 5.10
N GLU A 504 3.47 24.96 4.10
CA GLU A 504 2.40 24.21 3.43
C GLU A 504 1.93 23.02 4.27
N LEU A 505 0.70 22.57 4.04
CA LEU A 505 0.09 21.48 4.80
C LEU A 505 -0.23 20.27 3.91
N VAL A 506 0.23 19.09 4.30
CA VAL A 506 -0.23 17.81 3.75
C VAL A 506 -0.98 17.04 4.84
N VAL A 507 -2.26 16.80 4.65
CA VAL A 507 -3.06 16.01 5.60
C VAL A 507 -2.82 14.53 5.34
N SER A 508 -2.58 13.76 6.40
CA SER A 508 -2.20 12.35 6.28
C SER A 508 -3.06 11.41 7.13
N HIS A 509 -3.29 10.23 6.58
CA HIS A 509 -3.76 9.06 7.31
C HIS A 509 -2.69 8.49 8.26
N ARG A 510 -3.03 7.40 8.96
CA ARG A 510 -2.07 6.48 9.60
C ARG A 510 -2.16 5.09 9.00
N SER A 511 -1.08 4.34 9.07
CA SER A 511 -0.97 2.95 8.60
C SER A 511 -2.12 2.03 9.03
N LYS A 512 -2.73 2.29 10.18
CA LYS A 512 -3.90 1.58 10.68
C LYS A 512 -5.12 2.49 10.77
N SER A 513 -5.93 2.55 9.71
CA SER A 513 -7.11 3.43 9.67
C SER A 513 -8.44 2.69 9.74
N PRO A 514 -9.47 3.34 10.31
CA PRO A 514 -10.87 2.96 10.13
C PRO A 514 -11.41 3.49 8.79
N ASN A 515 -12.63 3.08 8.46
CA ASN A 515 -13.41 3.60 7.33
C ASN A 515 -14.08 4.94 7.69
N ASP A 516 -13.27 5.94 8.03
CA ASP A 516 -13.71 7.31 8.33
C ASP A 516 -13.06 8.30 7.33
N ASP A 517 -13.76 9.38 7.00
CA ASP A 517 -13.35 10.41 6.03
C ASP A 517 -12.75 11.67 6.67
N MET A 518 -12.43 11.64 7.97
CA MET A 518 -11.86 12.76 8.74
C MET A 518 -10.74 13.51 7.99
N GLU A 519 -9.77 12.80 7.43
CA GLU A 519 -8.63 13.40 6.74
C GLU A 519 -9.07 14.21 5.50
N ALA A 520 -10.10 13.77 4.78
CA ALA A 520 -10.65 14.51 3.64
C ALA A 520 -11.33 15.81 4.09
N GLN A 521 -12.09 15.75 5.18
CA GLN A 521 -12.76 16.91 5.76
C GLN A 521 -11.75 17.96 6.24
N ILE A 522 -10.70 17.53 6.95
CA ILE A 522 -9.62 18.42 7.42
C ILE A 522 -8.88 19.04 6.22
N ALA A 523 -8.55 18.24 5.19
CA ALA A 523 -7.81 18.73 4.03
C ALA A 523 -8.59 19.77 3.23
N LEU A 524 -9.90 19.57 3.04
CA LEU A 524 -10.78 20.57 2.41
C LEU A 524 -10.95 21.81 3.28
N ALA A 525 -11.06 21.68 4.61
CA ALA A 525 -11.23 22.83 5.50
C ALA A 525 -10.11 23.86 5.34
N VAL A 526 -8.87 23.40 5.16
CA VAL A 526 -7.67 24.24 5.12
C VAL A 526 -7.12 24.49 3.70
N ASN A 527 -7.81 24.02 2.65
CA ASN A 527 -7.28 24.03 1.27
C ASN A 527 -5.85 23.45 1.19
N ALA A 528 -5.65 22.31 1.86
CA ALA A 528 -4.34 21.68 2.04
C ALA A 528 -3.60 21.53 0.70
N LEU A 529 -2.27 21.60 0.74
CA LEU A 529 -1.42 21.29 -0.41
C LEU A 529 -1.70 19.87 -0.89
N GLY A 530 -1.73 18.91 0.04
CA GLY A 530 -1.83 17.50 -0.29
C GLY A 530 -2.69 16.67 0.66
N LEU A 531 -3.13 15.53 0.15
CA LEU A 531 -3.74 14.45 0.91
C LEU A 531 -2.94 13.17 0.68
N LYS A 532 -2.29 12.69 1.75
CA LYS A 532 -1.61 11.38 1.81
C LYS A 532 -2.55 10.40 2.50
N ALA A 533 -3.34 9.68 1.72
CA ALA A 533 -4.32 8.71 2.23
C ALA A 533 -4.11 7.30 1.69
N GLY A 534 -2.87 6.94 1.32
CA GLY A 534 -2.47 5.60 0.89
C GLY A 534 -2.69 5.31 -0.60
N GLY A 535 -2.54 4.03 -0.96
CA GLY A 535 -2.59 3.51 -2.33
C GLY A 535 -3.99 3.35 -2.91
N GLY A 536 -4.11 2.58 -4.00
CA GLY A 536 -5.36 2.37 -4.73
C GLY A 536 -6.16 1.12 -4.37
N ALA A 537 -5.70 0.31 -3.41
CA ALA A 537 -6.16 -1.07 -3.24
C ALA A 537 -7.11 -1.32 -2.05
N ASN A 538 -7.16 -0.42 -1.06
CA ASN A 538 -7.83 -0.69 0.22
C ASN A 538 -9.00 0.27 0.48
N THR A 539 -10.11 -0.24 1.04
CA THR A 539 -11.35 0.53 1.23
C THR A 539 -11.17 1.72 2.18
N GLU A 540 -10.43 1.55 3.28
CA GLU A 540 -10.16 2.61 4.27
C GLU A 540 -9.34 3.77 3.70
N ARG A 541 -8.67 3.55 2.58
CA ARG A 541 -7.94 4.55 1.79
C ARG A 541 -8.88 5.21 0.79
N LEU A 542 -9.58 4.39 0.01
CA LEU A 542 -10.48 4.85 -1.04
C LEU A 542 -11.61 5.73 -0.51
N ILE A 543 -12.14 5.47 0.70
CA ILE A 543 -13.20 6.28 1.28
C ILE A 543 -12.79 7.75 1.49
N LYS A 544 -11.51 8.01 1.81
CA LYS A 544 -10.98 9.37 2.03
C LYS A 544 -10.90 10.13 0.71
N TYR A 545 -10.37 9.51 -0.34
CA TYR A 545 -10.35 10.14 -1.67
C TYR A 545 -11.76 10.31 -2.26
N HIS A 546 -12.65 9.34 -2.04
CA HIS A 546 -14.05 9.42 -2.47
C HIS A 546 -14.79 10.56 -1.77
N ALA A 547 -14.57 10.74 -0.46
CA ALA A 547 -15.17 11.84 0.29
C ALA A 547 -14.79 13.20 -0.28
N VAL A 548 -13.54 13.39 -0.74
CA VAL A 548 -13.18 14.65 -1.44
C VAL A 548 -14.02 14.84 -2.70
N THR A 549 -14.17 13.81 -3.54
CA THR A 549 -15.02 13.88 -4.74
C THR A 549 -16.46 14.25 -4.40
N GLU A 550 -17.04 13.57 -3.39
CA GLU A 550 -18.42 13.80 -2.97
C GLU A 550 -18.63 15.20 -2.40
N LEU A 551 -17.77 15.65 -1.49
CA LEU A 551 -17.86 16.95 -0.84
C LEU A 551 -17.68 18.09 -1.84
N MET A 552 -16.75 17.96 -2.78
CA MET A 552 -16.56 18.94 -3.85
C MET A 552 -17.81 19.04 -4.74
N GLN A 553 -18.42 17.92 -5.12
CA GLN A 553 -19.66 17.92 -5.91
C GLN A 553 -20.82 18.57 -5.16
N ARG A 554 -20.96 18.29 -3.85
CA ARG A 554 -21.98 18.91 -2.98
C ARG A 554 -21.80 20.42 -2.87
N GLY A 555 -20.56 20.87 -2.73
CA GLY A 555 -20.22 22.30 -2.69
C GLY A 555 -20.55 23.02 -4.00
N GLU A 556 -20.33 22.38 -5.15
CA GLU A 556 -20.61 22.95 -6.48
C GLU A 556 -22.11 23.15 -6.72
N ILE A 557 -22.96 22.20 -6.32
CA ILE A 557 -24.43 22.34 -6.46
C ILE A 557 -25.05 23.23 -5.37
N ALA A 558 -24.22 23.88 -4.54
CA ALA A 558 -24.65 24.67 -3.40
C ALA A 558 -25.66 23.90 -2.52
N TYR A 559 -25.36 22.62 -2.25
CA TYR A 559 -26.28 21.74 -1.52
C TYR A 559 -26.71 22.41 -0.20
N LYS A 560 -28.00 22.76 -0.12
CA LYS A 560 -28.54 23.43 1.05
C LYS A 560 -28.91 22.38 2.08
N ASN A 561 -28.06 22.21 3.09
CA ASN A 561 -28.50 21.58 4.32
C ASN A 561 -29.51 22.51 5.02
N GLU A 562 -30.69 21.99 5.32
CA GLU A 562 -31.67 22.73 6.13
C GLU A 562 -31.13 22.88 7.55
N MET A 563 -31.11 24.12 8.05
CA MET A 563 -30.84 24.36 9.47
C MET A 563 -32.03 23.85 10.28
N LEU A 564 -31.78 23.37 11.50
CA LEU A 564 -32.89 23.06 12.40
C LEU A 564 -33.71 24.30 12.70
N HIS A 565 -35.01 24.08 12.80
CA HIS A 565 -35.87 25.07 13.39
C HIS A 565 -35.60 25.18 14.91
N PRO A 566 -35.65 26.39 15.49
CA PRO A 566 -35.38 26.61 16.91
C PRO A 566 -36.27 25.81 17.87
N ASP A 567 -37.44 25.35 17.43
CA ASP A 567 -38.39 24.56 18.21
C ASP A 567 -38.02 23.07 18.33
N GLN A 568 -37.01 22.60 17.59
CA GLN A 568 -36.62 21.20 17.57
C GLN A 568 -35.78 20.78 18.79
N ASN A 569 -35.20 21.74 19.52
CA ASN A 569 -34.45 21.59 20.78
C ASN A 569 -33.51 20.36 20.80
N PRO A 570 -32.38 20.38 20.07
CA PRO A 570 -31.55 19.20 19.88
C PRO A 570 -30.77 18.83 21.15
N VAL A 571 -31.10 17.69 21.75
CA VAL A 571 -30.51 17.25 23.03
C VAL A 571 -29.67 16.00 22.82
N ILE A 572 -28.46 15.99 23.36
CA ILE A 572 -27.61 14.79 23.42
C ILE A 572 -28.24 13.79 24.39
N ARG A 573 -28.73 12.66 23.89
CA ARG A 573 -29.30 11.60 24.74
C ARG A 573 -28.24 10.71 25.33
N THR A 574 -27.30 10.31 24.50
CA THR A 574 -26.22 9.42 24.92
C THR A 574 -25.04 9.55 23.97
N ILE A 575 -23.86 9.27 24.51
CA ILE A 575 -22.66 9.02 23.74
C ILE A 575 -22.22 7.61 24.12
N TYR A 576 -22.03 6.75 23.13
CA TYR A 576 -21.49 5.42 23.35
C TYR A 576 -20.33 5.16 22.39
N ALA A 577 -19.44 4.28 22.80
CA ALA A 577 -18.31 3.85 21.98
C ALA A 577 -18.32 2.34 21.77
N TYR A 578 -17.54 1.92 20.79
CA TYR A 578 -17.34 0.54 20.41
C TYR A 578 -15.95 0.36 19.80
N GLU A 579 -15.51 -0.88 19.73
CA GLU A 579 -14.30 -1.26 19.01
C GLU A 579 -14.55 -1.14 17.49
N GLU A 580 -13.98 -0.12 16.87
CA GLU A 580 -13.99 0.10 15.42
C GLU A 580 -12.86 -0.71 14.78
N PRO A 581 -13.14 -1.59 13.80
CA PRO A 581 -12.10 -2.37 13.14
C PRO A 581 -11.20 -1.48 12.27
N THR A 582 -9.92 -1.86 12.17
CA THR A 582 -8.98 -1.25 11.22
C THR A 582 -8.45 -2.29 10.24
N ASN A 583 -7.81 -1.83 9.16
CA ASN A 583 -7.13 -2.66 8.16
C ASN A 583 -6.04 -3.58 8.74
N ALA A 584 -5.54 -3.31 9.96
CA ALA A 584 -4.52 -4.13 10.62
C ALA A 584 -5.07 -5.25 11.51
N GLY A 585 -6.40 -5.43 11.58
CA GLY A 585 -7.02 -6.42 12.46
C GLY A 585 -6.92 -6.10 13.95
N ILE A 586 -6.52 -4.87 14.29
CA ILE A 586 -6.50 -4.34 15.66
C ILE A 586 -7.59 -3.26 15.72
N PRO A 587 -8.47 -3.28 16.73
CA PRO A 587 -9.52 -2.28 16.82
C PRO A 587 -9.00 -0.94 17.34
N THR A 588 -9.76 0.10 17.06
CA THR A 588 -9.65 1.43 17.62
C THR A 588 -10.99 1.88 18.19
N VAL A 589 -11.13 3.13 18.62
CA VAL A 589 -12.38 3.64 19.17
C VAL A 589 -13.22 4.26 18.06
N GLY A 590 -14.44 3.73 17.90
CA GLY A 590 -15.54 4.43 17.24
C GLY A 590 -16.49 4.98 18.30
N ALA A 591 -16.88 6.24 18.17
CA ALA A 591 -17.87 6.90 19.03
C ALA A 591 -19.14 7.22 18.23
N THR A 592 -20.30 7.14 18.88
CA THR A 592 -21.58 7.59 18.34
C THR A 592 -22.24 8.54 19.32
N VAL A 593 -22.61 9.72 18.83
CA VAL A 593 -23.45 10.69 19.54
C VAL A 593 -24.88 10.53 19.03
N GLU A 594 -25.80 10.21 19.93
CA GLU A 594 -27.22 10.18 19.64
C GLU A 594 -27.87 11.49 20.08
N VAL A 595 -28.42 12.22 19.11
CA VAL A 595 -29.10 13.49 19.33
C VAL A 595 -30.59 13.29 19.12
N SER A 596 -31.38 13.56 20.14
CA SER A 596 -32.84 13.60 20.02
C SER A 596 -33.28 14.99 19.61
N LEU A 597 -34.25 15.05 18.71
CA LEU A 597 -34.97 16.26 18.31
C LEU A 597 -36.42 16.14 18.82
N PRO A 598 -36.71 16.45 20.10
CA PRO A 598 -38.04 16.24 20.67
C PRO A 598 -39.14 16.96 19.89
N GLY A 599 -38.86 18.18 19.39
CA GLY A 599 -39.83 18.94 18.58
C GLY A 599 -40.16 18.29 17.23
N ALA A 600 -39.28 17.42 16.72
CA ALA A 600 -39.49 16.69 15.46
C ALA A 600 -39.83 15.20 15.66
N GLY A 601 -39.75 14.68 16.88
CA GLY A 601 -40.02 13.27 17.19
C GLY A 601 -39.01 12.28 16.56
N VAL A 602 -37.80 12.73 16.22
CA VAL A 602 -36.75 11.91 15.58
C VAL A 602 -35.44 11.92 16.39
N SER A 603 -34.58 10.93 16.14
CA SER A 603 -33.22 10.88 16.68
C SER A 603 -32.21 10.73 15.53
N LEU A 604 -31.11 11.49 15.63
CA LEU A 604 -29.99 11.46 14.70
C LEU A 604 -28.77 10.80 15.35
N LYS A 605 -27.91 10.18 14.54
CA LYS A 605 -26.69 9.53 15.01
C LYS A 605 -25.49 10.03 14.22
N PHE A 606 -24.53 10.61 14.93
CA PHE A 606 -23.28 11.08 14.37
C PHE A 606 -22.14 10.21 14.85
N ARG A 607 -21.31 9.74 13.93
CA ARG A 607 -20.19 8.83 14.23
C ARG A 607 -18.87 9.55 14.08
N GLY A 608 -17.87 9.10 14.82
CA GLY A 608 -16.48 9.49 14.63
C GLY A 608 -15.58 8.30 14.97
N ALA A 609 -14.61 8.01 14.11
CA ALA A 609 -13.59 7.01 14.38
C ALA A 609 -12.20 7.59 14.09
N THR A 610 -11.20 7.08 14.80
CA THR A 610 -9.83 7.59 14.77
C THR A 610 -8.85 6.50 14.37
N PRO A 611 -7.80 6.82 13.59
CA PRO A 611 -6.77 5.84 13.27
C PRO A 611 -5.88 5.47 14.48
N LEU A 612 -5.32 4.25 14.45
CA LEU A 612 -4.32 3.79 15.42
C LEU A 612 -2.95 4.40 15.10
N GLY A 613 -2.28 4.91 16.13
CA GLY A 613 -0.85 5.26 16.07
C GLY A 613 0.01 4.06 16.45
N THR A 614 1.20 3.93 15.83
CA THR A 614 2.19 2.87 16.12
C THR A 614 3.42 3.39 16.84
N SER A 615 3.82 4.63 16.58
CA SER A 615 4.78 5.39 17.37
C SER A 615 4.00 6.23 18.38
N ALA A 616 4.38 6.17 19.65
CA ALA A 616 4.09 7.24 20.57
C ALA A 616 5.47 7.74 20.99
N GLY A 617 6.05 8.64 20.18
CA GLY A 617 7.18 9.44 20.63
C GLY A 617 6.83 10.18 21.92
N THR A 618 7.81 10.76 22.59
CA THR A 618 7.58 11.50 23.85
C THR A 618 6.63 12.69 23.69
N GLY A 619 6.44 13.19 22.45
CA GLY A 619 5.56 14.32 22.11
C GLY A 619 4.17 13.97 21.56
N GLU A 620 3.90 12.73 21.12
CA GLU A 620 2.59 12.37 20.53
C GLU A 620 1.50 12.16 21.59
N ALA A 621 0.24 12.35 21.22
CA ALA A 621 -0.89 11.93 22.01
C ALA A 621 -0.99 10.40 22.06
N VAL A 622 -1.26 9.87 23.25
CA VAL A 622 -1.20 8.43 23.54
C VAL A 622 -2.47 7.74 23.08
N HIS A 623 -2.29 6.76 22.21
CA HIS A 623 -3.32 5.77 21.92
C HIS A 623 -3.45 4.82 23.12
N LEU A 624 -4.55 4.91 23.85
CA LEU A 624 -4.74 4.07 25.03
C LEU A 624 -5.11 2.64 24.62
N VAL A 625 -4.36 1.67 25.16
CA VAL A 625 -4.46 0.24 24.86
C VAL A 625 -4.79 -0.59 26.09
N ASP A 626 -5.23 -1.83 25.88
CA ASP A 626 -5.66 -2.76 26.94
C ASP A 626 -4.50 -3.37 27.75
N ALA A 627 -3.28 -3.39 27.23
CA ALA A 627 -2.11 -3.97 27.92
C ALA A 627 -1.73 -3.26 29.22
N VAL A 628 -2.09 -1.98 29.34
CA VAL A 628 -1.85 -1.15 30.51
C VAL A 628 -3.18 -0.87 31.20
N PHE A 629 -3.16 -0.89 32.52
CA PHE A 629 -4.34 -0.64 33.35
C PHE A 629 -3.89 0.07 34.61
N GLU A 630 -4.84 0.66 35.32
CA GLU A 630 -4.50 1.45 36.48
C GLU A 630 -4.63 0.70 37.79
N ARG A 631 -3.78 1.07 38.75
CA ARG A 631 -3.82 0.46 40.09
C ARG A 631 -5.15 0.67 40.77
N ALA A 632 -5.76 1.83 40.57
CA ALA A 632 -7.04 2.18 41.20
C ALA A 632 -8.20 1.31 40.71
N GLU A 633 -8.10 0.74 39.51
CA GLU A 633 -9.10 -0.14 38.91
C GLU A 633 -9.00 -1.58 39.45
N TYR A 634 -7.79 -2.01 39.83
CA TYR A 634 -7.51 -3.38 40.28
C TYR A 634 -6.69 -3.47 41.60
N PRO A 635 -7.04 -2.70 42.65
CA PRO A 635 -6.19 -2.55 43.83
C PRO A 635 -5.98 -3.86 44.58
N GLU A 636 -7.04 -4.66 44.72
CA GLU A 636 -7.01 -5.95 45.43
C GLU A 636 -6.26 -7.03 44.64
N VAL A 637 -6.40 -7.06 43.33
CA VAL A 637 -5.71 -8.03 42.45
C VAL A 637 -4.21 -7.76 42.46
N ILE A 638 -3.81 -6.49 42.34
CA ILE A 638 -2.40 -6.08 42.40
C ILE A 638 -1.80 -6.35 43.78
N ALA A 639 -2.53 -6.04 44.86
CA ALA A 639 -2.07 -6.28 46.22
C ALA A 639 -1.89 -7.77 46.54
N ARG A 640 -2.77 -8.64 46.01
CA ARG A 640 -2.66 -10.10 46.18
C ARG A 640 -1.52 -10.72 45.37
N HIS A 641 -1.20 -10.16 44.19
CA HIS A 641 -0.22 -10.72 43.26
C HIS A 641 0.87 -9.73 42.80
N PRO A 642 1.58 -9.02 43.69
CA PRO A 642 2.48 -7.92 43.31
C PRO A 642 3.63 -8.36 42.38
N GLY A 643 4.07 -9.62 42.47
CA GLY A 643 5.13 -10.17 41.62
C GLY A 643 4.75 -10.49 40.18
N LEU A 644 3.49 -10.26 39.77
CA LEU A 644 3.02 -10.45 38.40
C LEU A 644 2.92 -9.16 37.60
N PHE A 645 3.14 -8.01 38.25
CA PHE A 645 2.94 -6.71 37.66
C PHE A 645 4.20 -5.86 37.69
N VAL A 646 4.32 -4.98 36.72
CA VAL A 646 5.33 -3.93 36.66
C VAL A 646 4.62 -2.59 36.56
N GLU A 647 5.04 -1.64 37.39
CA GLU A 647 4.60 -0.26 37.27
C GLU A 647 5.35 0.41 36.11
N ARG A 648 4.60 0.86 35.11
CA ARG A 648 5.14 1.50 33.90
C ARG A 648 5.29 3.01 34.09
N GLU A 649 4.32 3.60 34.77
CA GLU A 649 4.25 5.00 35.16
C GLU A 649 3.59 5.03 36.55
N PRO A 650 3.75 6.12 37.33
CA PRO A 650 3.08 6.25 38.62
C PRO A 650 1.57 5.92 38.51
N GLY A 651 1.15 4.84 39.17
CA GLY A 651 -0.23 4.35 39.18
C GLY A 651 -0.67 3.52 37.98
N VAL A 652 0.16 3.36 36.94
CA VAL A 652 -0.14 2.56 35.73
C VAL A 652 0.68 1.27 35.73
N TYR A 653 -0.01 0.15 35.67
CA TYR A 653 0.57 -1.18 35.75
C TYR A 653 0.38 -1.95 34.44
N ALA A 654 1.28 -2.89 34.20
CA ALA A 654 1.15 -3.91 33.17
C ALA A 654 1.58 -5.26 33.77
N PHE A 655 1.22 -6.37 33.14
CA PHE A 655 1.83 -7.64 33.49
C PHE A 655 3.34 -7.60 33.20
N VAL A 656 4.12 -8.30 34.03
CA VAL A 656 5.53 -8.53 33.72
C VAL A 656 5.65 -9.29 32.38
N PRO A 657 6.71 -9.07 31.59
CA PRO A 657 6.89 -9.78 30.33
C PRO A 657 6.82 -11.31 30.50
N ASP A 658 6.36 -12.00 29.47
CA ASP A 658 6.35 -13.47 29.35
C ASP A 658 5.53 -14.24 30.40
N VAL A 659 4.60 -13.58 31.08
CA VAL A 659 3.61 -14.26 31.92
C VAL A 659 2.69 -15.09 31.04
N LYS A 660 2.62 -16.39 31.31
CA LYS A 660 1.74 -17.33 30.61
C LYS A 660 0.43 -17.51 31.36
N GLU A 661 -0.65 -17.75 30.62
CA GLU A 661 -1.98 -17.99 31.20
C GLU A 661 -2.00 -19.17 32.19
N SER A 662 -1.17 -20.20 31.99
CA SER A 662 -1.06 -21.32 32.93
C SER A 662 -0.62 -20.88 34.33
N ARG A 663 0.36 -19.97 34.39
CA ARG A 663 0.87 -19.38 35.63
C ARG A 663 -0.17 -18.50 36.32
N ILE A 664 -1.07 -17.89 35.55
CA ILE A 664 -2.20 -17.13 36.07
C ILE A 664 -3.26 -18.07 36.65
N LYS A 665 -3.62 -19.14 35.93
CA LYS A 665 -4.59 -20.15 36.38
C LYS A 665 -4.17 -20.86 37.67
N GLU A 666 -2.87 -21.08 37.86
CA GLU A 666 -2.30 -21.63 39.12
C GLU A 666 -2.58 -20.76 40.35
N ARG A 667 -2.94 -19.49 40.18
CA ARG A 667 -3.26 -18.58 41.29
C ARG A 667 -4.70 -18.70 41.80
N ASP A 668 -5.56 -19.42 41.08
CA ASP A 668 -6.97 -19.64 41.43
C ASP A 668 -7.71 -18.32 41.78
N ASP A 669 -7.49 -17.29 40.96
CA ASP A 669 -8.06 -15.95 41.13
C ASP A 669 -8.74 -15.52 39.83
N ASP A 670 -10.07 -15.60 39.80
CA ASP A 670 -10.89 -15.24 38.63
C ASP A 670 -10.68 -13.79 38.19
N GLY A 671 -10.46 -12.86 39.13
CA GLY A 671 -10.21 -11.46 38.83
C GLY A 671 -8.86 -11.25 38.13
N LEU A 672 -7.82 -11.96 38.59
CA LEU A 672 -6.51 -11.97 37.93
C LEU A 672 -6.59 -12.60 36.53
N LEU A 673 -7.31 -13.72 36.39
CA LEU A 673 -7.47 -14.40 35.10
C LEU A 673 -8.23 -13.51 34.10
N ALA A 674 -9.32 -12.87 34.53
CA ALA A 674 -10.09 -11.96 33.68
C ALA A 674 -9.25 -10.75 33.25
N LEU A 675 -8.49 -10.15 34.18
CA LEU A 675 -7.58 -9.05 33.88
C LEU A 675 -6.49 -9.49 32.89
N PHE A 676 -5.88 -10.65 33.11
CA PHE A 676 -4.89 -11.20 32.18
C PHE A 676 -5.49 -11.39 30.79
N GLN A 677 -6.61 -12.10 30.68
CA GLN A 677 -7.28 -12.33 29.40
C GLN A 677 -7.65 -11.02 28.68
N ARG A 678 -8.11 -10.00 29.41
CA ARG A 678 -8.38 -8.65 28.87
C ARG A 678 -7.10 -8.03 28.29
N THR A 679 -6.02 -7.98 29.07
CA THR A 679 -4.75 -7.35 28.66
C THR A 679 -4.00 -8.08 27.54
N GLN A 680 -4.33 -9.35 27.27
CA GLN A 680 -3.71 -10.12 26.18
C GLN A 680 -4.49 -10.05 24.86
N ARG A 681 -5.70 -9.46 24.84
CA ARG A 681 -6.49 -9.29 23.61
C ARG A 681 -5.71 -8.48 22.57
N TYR A 682 -5.70 -8.95 21.33
CA TYR A 682 -4.98 -8.32 20.21
C TYR A 682 -3.51 -8.02 20.52
N ASP A 683 -2.81 -8.95 21.18
CA ASP A 683 -1.44 -8.77 21.67
C ASP A 683 -1.29 -7.55 22.59
N GLY A 684 -2.34 -7.29 23.38
CA GLY A 684 -2.46 -6.14 24.28
C GLY A 684 -2.75 -4.80 23.62
N LYS A 685 -3.03 -4.79 22.31
CA LYS A 685 -3.32 -3.57 21.53
C LYS A 685 -4.82 -3.29 21.37
N GLY A 686 -5.68 -4.03 22.08
CA GLY A 686 -7.11 -3.70 22.15
C GLY A 686 -7.35 -2.33 22.78
N CYS A 687 -8.58 -1.82 22.73
CA CYS A 687 -8.91 -0.45 23.15
C CYS A 687 -10.14 -0.35 24.07
N LEU A 688 -10.49 -1.43 24.77
CA LEU A 688 -11.61 -1.46 25.71
C LEU A 688 -11.51 -0.40 26.79
N ASN A 689 -10.32 -0.10 27.30
CA ASN A 689 -10.13 0.96 28.30
C ASN A 689 -10.61 2.32 27.78
N ALA A 690 -10.25 2.65 26.53
CA ALA A 690 -10.66 3.90 25.90
C ALA A 690 -12.16 3.91 25.57
N VAL A 691 -12.71 2.78 25.10
CA VAL A 691 -14.16 2.60 24.88
C VAL A 691 -14.95 2.82 26.18
N GLU A 692 -14.47 2.24 27.28
CA GLU A 692 -15.06 2.36 28.61
C GLU A 692 -15.02 3.81 29.12
N ASN A 693 -13.90 4.50 28.94
CA ASN A 693 -13.76 5.93 29.29
C ASN A 693 -14.79 6.81 28.57
N VAL A 694 -15.13 6.50 27.31
CA VAL A 694 -16.19 7.24 26.60
C VAL A 694 -17.52 7.12 27.34
N GLY A 695 -17.93 5.91 27.72
CA GLY A 695 -19.21 5.68 28.39
C GLY A 695 -19.25 6.18 29.83
N THR A 696 -18.16 6.00 30.59
CA THR A 696 -18.16 6.24 32.05
C THR A 696 -17.71 7.65 32.43
N VAL A 697 -16.85 8.29 31.63
CA VAL A 697 -16.29 9.62 31.94
C VAL A 697 -16.78 10.69 30.98
N ILE A 698 -16.76 10.43 29.67
CA ILE A 698 -17.06 11.44 28.66
C ILE A 698 -18.56 11.64 28.48
N ALA A 699 -19.33 10.57 28.29
CA ALA A 699 -20.76 10.64 28.02
C ALA A 699 -21.56 11.41 29.08
N PRO A 700 -21.34 11.23 30.40
CA PRO A 700 -22.05 11.99 31.43
C PRO A 700 -21.81 13.50 31.35
N ALA A 701 -20.65 13.94 30.83
CA ALA A 701 -20.32 15.36 30.72
C ALA A 701 -21.07 16.06 29.58
N PHE A 702 -21.66 15.30 28.65
CA PHE A 702 -22.42 15.82 27.51
C PHE A 702 -23.91 15.44 27.54
N ALA A 703 -24.30 14.50 28.40
CA ALA A 703 -25.68 14.08 28.55
C ALA A 703 -26.62 15.27 28.80
N ASP A 704 -27.76 15.25 28.12
CA ASP A 704 -28.83 16.25 28.19
C ASP A 704 -28.43 17.69 27.81
N LYS A 705 -27.23 17.90 27.26
CA LYS A 705 -26.84 19.21 26.73
C LYS A 705 -27.50 19.48 25.38
N ASP A 706 -27.85 20.75 25.18
CA ASP A 706 -28.19 21.27 23.86
C ASP A 706 -26.92 21.30 23.00
N ILE A 707 -26.87 20.43 21.99
CA ILE A 707 -25.71 20.32 21.10
C ILE A 707 -25.62 21.51 20.13
N ALA A 708 -26.73 22.17 19.78
CA ALA A 708 -26.67 23.36 18.93
C ALA A 708 -26.00 24.54 19.63
N GLY A 709 -26.09 24.59 20.96
CA GLY A 709 -25.41 25.57 21.80
C GLY A 709 -23.92 25.31 22.04
N LEU A 710 -23.37 24.18 21.59
CA LEU A 710 -21.95 23.87 21.75
C LEU A 710 -21.13 24.38 20.55
N THR A 711 -19.94 24.92 20.84
CA THR A 711 -18.88 25.13 19.84
C THR A 711 -17.88 23.98 19.84
N LEU A 712 -17.07 23.85 18.78
CA LEU A 712 -15.98 22.86 18.77
C LEU A 712 -15.00 23.10 19.92
N ARG A 713 -14.72 24.37 20.22
CA ARG A 713 -13.88 24.78 21.35
C ARG A 713 -14.45 24.32 22.69
N ASP A 714 -15.76 24.43 22.91
CA ASP A 714 -16.40 24.00 24.15
C ASP A 714 -16.32 22.47 24.33
N VAL A 715 -16.50 21.73 23.23
CA VAL A 715 -16.34 20.27 23.20
C VAL A 715 -14.93 19.89 23.61
N ASP A 716 -13.92 20.36 22.89
CA ASP A 716 -12.54 19.95 23.14
C ASP A 716 -12.01 20.46 24.49
N ARG A 717 -12.42 21.66 24.92
CA ARG A 717 -12.11 22.15 26.27
C ARG A 717 -12.73 21.28 27.36
N THR A 718 -13.95 20.80 27.16
CA THR A 718 -14.59 19.85 28.09
C THR A 718 -13.79 18.54 28.11
N LEU A 719 -13.45 17.98 26.95
CA LEU A 719 -12.68 16.73 26.84
C LEU A 719 -11.30 16.85 27.52
N LEU A 720 -10.56 17.94 27.28
CA LEU A 720 -9.26 18.20 27.91
C LEU A 720 -9.38 18.47 29.43
N SER A 721 -10.52 19.00 29.89
CA SER A 721 -10.76 19.16 31.33
C SER A 721 -11.05 17.82 32.00
N LEU A 722 -11.78 16.93 31.31
CA LEU A 722 -11.99 15.55 31.77
C LEU A 722 -10.68 14.76 31.76
N GLU A 723 -9.81 14.96 30.77
CA GLU A 723 -8.47 14.35 30.74
C GLU A 723 -7.68 14.73 32.00
N LEU A 724 -7.60 16.02 32.30
CA LEU A 724 -6.89 16.52 33.47
C LEU A 724 -7.53 16.04 34.78
N GLY A 725 -8.85 16.11 34.90
CA GLY A 725 -9.56 15.63 36.09
C GLY A 725 -9.46 14.12 36.28
N THR A 726 -9.31 13.36 35.20
CA THR A 726 -9.03 11.92 35.25
C THR A 726 -7.60 11.69 35.74
N ALA A 727 -6.61 12.46 35.25
CA ALA A 727 -5.25 12.42 35.78
C ALA A 727 -5.20 12.72 37.29
N GLU A 728 -5.96 13.70 37.76
CA GLU A 728 -6.07 14.07 39.18
C GLU A 728 -6.65 12.94 40.03
N ARG A 729 -7.81 12.37 39.63
CA ARG A 729 -8.41 11.22 40.33
C ARG A 729 -7.46 10.02 40.41
N ARG A 730 -6.56 9.92 39.45
CA ARG A 730 -5.57 8.84 39.34
C ARG A 730 -4.26 9.16 40.08
N GLY A 731 -4.19 10.28 40.79
CA GLY A 731 -3.02 10.67 41.59
C GLY A 731 -1.81 11.09 40.75
N LYS A 732 -1.99 11.39 39.46
CA LYS A 732 -0.91 11.86 38.57
C LYS A 732 -0.68 13.37 38.68
N MET A 733 -1.41 14.04 39.56
CA MET A 733 -1.25 15.46 39.87
C MET A 733 -0.62 15.61 41.24
N GLY A 734 0.57 16.22 41.30
CA GLY A 734 1.24 16.59 42.56
C GLY A 734 1.04 18.07 42.89
N ASP A 735 1.40 18.47 44.12
CA ASP A 735 1.21 19.83 44.66
C ASP A 735 2.00 20.93 43.90
N SER A 736 2.81 20.60 42.90
CA SER A 736 3.83 21.48 42.29
C SER A 736 3.73 21.59 40.76
N LEU A 737 2.60 21.24 40.13
CA LEU A 737 2.47 21.29 38.67
C LEU A 737 2.45 22.72 38.14
N THR A 738 3.28 22.98 37.12
CA THR A 738 3.27 24.23 36.36
C THR A 738 2.14 24.23 35.31
N ALA A 739 1.82 25.40 34.76
CA ALA A 739 0.89 25.48 33.64
C ALA A 739 1.37 24.67 32.42
N GLY A 740 2.69 24.61 32.19
CA GLY A 740 3.30 23.79 31.15
C GLY A 740 3.07 22.29 31.37
N ASP A 741 3.22 21.83 32.61
CA ASP A 741 2.97 20.42 32.95
C ASP A 741 1.50 20.05 32.74
N CYS A 742 0.56 20.94 33.09
CA CYS A 742 -0.86 20.73 32.82
C CYS A 742 -1.18 20.69 31.32
N ILE A 743 -0.52 21.51 30.50
CA ILE A 743 -0.66 21.48 29.04
C ILE A 743 -0.13 20.15 28.49
N PHE A 744 1.07 19.75 28.93
CA PHE A 744 1.68 18.49 28.51
C PHE A 744 0.79 17.29 28.85
N LEU A 745 0.27 17.20 30.08
CA LEU A 745 -0.66 16.13 30.49
C LEU A 745 -1.91 16.08 29.60
N LYS A 746 -2.48 17.23 29.26
CA LYS A 746 -3.65 17.36 28.37
C LYS A 746 -3.34 16.95 26.93
N GLN A 747 -2.19 17.36 26.39
CA GLN A 747 -1.79 17.03 25.03
C GLN A 747 -1.46 15.54 24.90
N ARG A 748 -0.87 14.94 25.94
CA ARG A 748 -0.55 13.51 25.97
C ARG A 748 -1.78 12.60 25.95
N LYS A 749 -2.93 13.01 26.49
CA LYS A 749 -4.19 12.24 26.46
C LYS A 749 -4.04 10.79 26.94
N GLN A 750 -3.13 10.57 27.89
CA GLN A 750 -2.75 9.24 28.36
C GLN A 750 -3.77 8.63 29.31
N ASN A 751 -4.74 9.41 29.81
CA ASN A 751 -5.70 8.95 30.80
C ASN A 751 -7.02 8.49 30.17
N LEU A 752 -7.68 9.36 29.41
CA LEU A 752 -8.87 9.01 28.63
C LEU A 752 -8.51 8.22 27.38
N GLY A 753 -7.33 8.49 26.81
CA GLY A 753 -6.89 7.99 25.52
C GLY A 753 -7.23 8.97 24.41
N MET A 754 -6.22 9.30 23.59
CA MET A 754 -6.42 10.12 22.38
C MET A 754 -7.49 9.52 21.47
N ASN A 755 -7.58 8.20 21.41
CA ASN A 755 -8.60 7.49 20.66
C ASN A 755 -10.02 7.77 21.17
N ALA A 756 -10.23 7.86 22.48
CA ALA A 756 -11.52 8.27 23.05
C ALA A 756 -11.82 9.75 22.76
N VAL A 757 -10.83 10.62 23.01
CA VAL A 757 -10.99 12.08 22.85
C VAL A 757 -11.28 12.46 21.41
N LEU A 758 -10.44 12.03 20.45
CA LEU A 758 -10.58 12.42 19.04
C LEU A 758 -11.85 11.86 18.41
N SER A 759 -12.22 10.61 18.72
CA SER A 759 -13.46 10.01 18.16
C SER A 759 -14.71 10.73 18.64
N VAL A 760 -14.78 11.12 19.92
CA VAL A 760 -15.91 11.90 20.46
C VAL A 760 -15.89 13.34 19.94
N SER A 761 -14.72 13.99 19.90
CA SER A 761 -14.54 15.31 19.31
C SER A 761 -15.09 15.35 17.88
N LEU A 762 -14.72 14.37 17.05
CA LEU A 762 -15.18 14.22 15.68
C LEU A 762 -16.69 13.95 15.58
N ALA A 763 -17.23 13.05 16.40
CA ALA A 763 -18.66 12.73 16.38
C ALA A 763 -19.53 13.93 16.79
N LEU A 764 -19.12 14.67 17.82
CA LEU A 764 -19.79 15.89 18.27
C LEU A 764 -19.66 17.01 17.22
N ALA A 765 -18.47 17.19 16.62
CA ALA A 765 -18.25 18.18 15.57
C ALA A 765 -19.14 17.92 14.34
N ARG A 766 -19.33 16.66 13.94
CA ARG A 766 -20.28 16.27 12.89
C ARG A 766 -21.73 16.57 13.28
N GLY A 767 -22.09 16.33 14.55
CA GLY A 767 -23.40 16.74 15.07
C GLY A 767 -23.58 18.25 14.98
N ILE A 768 -22.69 19.03 15.58
CA ILE A 768 -22.76 20.50 15.61
C ILE A 768 -22.83 21.07 14.18
N SER A 769 -21.96 20.64 13.27
CA SER A 769 -21.98 21.08 11.87
C SER A 769 -23.28 20.75 11.16
N HIS A 770 -23.75 19.50 11.26
CA HIS A 770 -25.01 19.09 10.63
C HIS A 770 -26.20 19.90 11.12
N LEU A 771 -26.31 20.11 12.43
CA LEU A 771 -27.42 20.86 13.02
C LEU A 771 -27.38 22.35 12.63
N ARG A 772 -26.21 22.88 12.28
CA ARG A 772 -26.02 24.22 11.70
C ARG A 772 -26.20 24.27 10.18
N GLY A 773 -26.65 23.18 9.56
CA GLY A 773 -26.80 23.09 8.11
C GLY A 773 -25.46 23.19 7.38
N ARG A 774 -24.44 22.52 7.90
CA ARG A 774 -23.06 22.54 7.38
C ARG A 774 -22.47 21.13 7.30
N ASP A 775 -21.60 20.90 6.33
CA ASP A 775 -20.64 19.81 6.35
C ASP A 775 -19.50 20.14 7.34
N LEU A 776 -18.78 19.11 7.79
CA LEU A 776 -17.73 19.26 8.82
C LEU A 776 -16.62 20.21 8.34
N TYR A 777 -16.12 20.06 7.12
CA TYR A 777 -15.05 20.91 6.60
C TYR A 777 -15.40 22.40 6.57
N GLU A 778 -16.69 22.73 6.38
CA GLU A 778 -17.15 24.13 6.40
C GLU A 778 -17.02 24.72 7.79
N MET A 779 -17.50 23.98 8.81
CA MET A 779 -17.41 24.40 10.20
C MET A 779 -15.94 24.52 10.65
N LEU A 780 -15.08 23.58 10.28
CA LEU A 780 -13.65 23.65 10.61
C LEU A 780 -12.98 24.88 10.01
N ARG A 781 -13.34 25.26 8.77
CA ARG A 781 -12.84 26.48 8.14
C ARG A 781 -13.32 27.73 8.85
N GLU A 782 -14.59 27.80 9.21
CA GLU A 782 -15.15 28.95 9.91
C GLU A 782 -14.50 29.14 11.28
N GLU A 783 -14.30 28.06 12.04
CA GLU A 783 -13.56 28.11 13.32
C GLU A 783 -12.13 28.65 13.12
N MET A 784 -11.44 28.27 12.03
CA MET A 784 -10.14 28.84 11.68
C MET A 784 -10.22 30.35 11.41
N LEU A 785 -11.18 30.78 10.58
CA LEU A 785 -11.37 32.19 10.23
C LEU A 785 -11.69 33.04 11.47
N GLU A 786 -12.56 32.56 12.36
CA GLU A 786 -12.91 33.24 13.62
C GLU A 786 -11.70 33.38 14.55
N ILE A 787 -10.83 32.36 14.64
CA ILE A 787 -9.59 32.43 15.41
C ILE A 787 -8.67 33.51 14.83
N ILE A 788 -8.49 33.52 13.50
CA ILE A 788 -7.65 34.51 12.81
C ILE A 788 -8.19 35.92 13.02
N GLU A 789 -9.49 36.17 12.81
CA GLU A 789 -10.13 37.48 13.01
C GLU A 789 -9.94 37.99 14.43
N LYS A 790 -10.12 37.11 15.42
CA LYS A 790 -9.92 37.46 16.81
C LYS A 790 -8.46 37.85 17.08
N LEU A 791 -7.49 37.09 16.56
CA LEU A 791 -6.07 37.39 16.71
C LEU A 791 -5.70 38.69 15.99
N ALA A 792 -6.21 38.90 14.78
CA ALA A 792 -6.00 40.13 14.01
C ALA A 792 -6.52 41.35 14.77
N GLY A 793 -7.76 41.28 15.29
CA GLY A 793 -8.35 42.34 16.11
C GLY A 793 -7.58 42.60 17.41
N MET A 794 -7.08 41.55 18.08
CA MET A 794 -6.23 41.68 19.27
C MET A 794 -4.88 42.36 18.98
N ASN A 795 -4.38 42.25 17.76
CA ASN A 795 -3.09 42.80 17.35
C ASN A 795 -3.20 44.05 16.46
N GLY A 796 -4.41 44.57 16.22
CA GLY A 796 -4.65 45.73 15.36
C GLY A 796 -4.30 45.49 13.88
N VAL A 797 -4.38 44.25 13.41
CA VAL A 797 -4.15 43.88 12.00
C VAL A 797 -5.49 43.87 11.28
N GLU A 798 -5.56 44.53 10.12
CA GLU A 798 -6.73 44.51 9.23
C GLU A 798 -6.59 43.40 8.20
N ILE A 799 -7.63 42.56 8.06
CA ILE A 799 -7.65 41.47 7.08
C ILE A 799 -8.10 42.04 5.73
N ALA A 800 -7.20 42.03 4.75
CA ALA A 800 -7.43 42.62 3.44
C ALA A 800 -8.04 41.60 2.46
N GLY A 801 -9.31 41.26 2.65
CA GLY A 801 -10.03 40.38 1.73
C GLY A 801 -11.05 39.50 2.44
N SER A 802 -11.58 38.52 1.70
CA SER A 802 -12.61 37.60 2.19
C SER A 802 -12.34 36.15 1.84
N ARG A 803 -11.20 35.84 1.20
CA ARG A 803 -10.80 34.47 0.87
C ARG A 803 -9.96 33.92 2.01
N PHE A 804 -9.95 32.60 2.18
CA PHE A 804 -9.12 31.95 3.20
C PHE A 804 -7.63 32.34 3.11
N VAL A 805 -7.09 32.51 1.89
CA VAL A 805 -5.70 32.95 1.66
C VAL A 805 -5.44 34.41 2.04
N ASP A 806 -6.48 35.25 2.15
CA ASP A 806 -6.32 36.64 2.60
C ASP A 806 -6.27 36.71 4.14
N TYR A 807 -6.81 35.68 4.81
CA TYR A 807 -6.81 35.54 6.27
C TYR A 807 -5.50 34.92 6.79
N VAL A 808 -5.00 33.90 6.09
CA VAL A 808 -3.69 33.29 6.34
C VAL A 808 -2.59 34.30 6.04
#